data_AF-A0A521ZMU1-F1
#
_entry.id   AF-A0A521ZMU1-F1
#
_cell.length_a   1.000
_cell.length_b   1.000
_cell.length_c   1.000
_cell.angle_alpha   90.00
_cell.angle_beta   90.00
_cell.angle_gamma   90.00
#
_symmetry.space_group_name_H-M   'P 1'
#
loop_
_entity.id
_entity.type
_entity.pdbx_description
1 polymer ?
#
loop_
_entity_poly.entity_id
_entity_poly.type
_entity_poly.pdbx_seq_one_letter_code
_entity_poly.pdbx_strand_id
1 'polypeptide(L)'
;MRFSTLHRLQPICIAAALALSGAAWASSTGLVISQVYGGGGATSGSPTYKSDYVELFNAGASAVNLSGLSLQYASASGTGNFSGNTVVSLPNVTVQAGQYFLVSLATSSTVGGNLPVTVDFTGSTGLNISATAGKLALINGTTGLSCNGSSTTCNAAQLAQIIDLVGYGSANFYEGTGPAAAPSATSAVLRAGNGCTDNNVNATDFTAGAPAPRNTSATVLLCSGSGGGSGSGGGSGGNTGGGSTGPLTAIHDIQGNGSSSALIGQTVNTSGVVTKANNNGFFLQDPNADTNPLTSEGIYVFTSTTPTVSAGQAITLSGKVAEFNTGAATNALTAAHTMTELTSPSNIVVTSSGNSITPTVITLPAPEAQLEALEGMLVTVNTQLTASQNYFLGRYGQVTLSASGRLEKPTNKFRPGTVDAANMAASNAQRQILLDDGSSLQNPNPTPYIGTDNTLRAGDTVDSVTGVIDYGLSTNDNTGLASYKIHPTTAVTFTRVNQRSAQPDEVGGNLRIASANLLNFFTTFSDGNTASGQSGQGCAPSGTTADCRGADSSAEFARQRTKLLAELTALNADVLGLMELQNNTAAIQNLVDGLNSLMGAGTYAIVPDPLSGVGTDAIKVGLIYKPAKLSRVGASISDTDPAHKRPSVAQTFSALNGEQFSVVVNHFKSKGCTGASGADLDQGDGQGCFNAARLGESQAIHSFVTNLQASTGNQRVVLLGDFNAYSQEDPIYSLTNLGYTDLAARFCNLPYSYVFDGESGAIDHAVATPAFNQLVTGAIEWHVNADEPFVIDYNLEFKQPACAACGPDYYSATPYRSSDHDPLLIGLNLVKQITGTARGDTINGTPGDDRITGGEGADLITGGAGRDVFVYNSLRDAFDAITDFTPGEDRIDLSAIAASLRASNPGVDLLANGYIVLTDSSAGVQIRIDTDGATGPAAARPLVTLRGVTAAQIVKVRDLVL
;
A
#
# COMPACT_ATOMS: atom_id res chain seq x y z
N MET A 1 -65.41 11.27 10.03
CA MET A 1 -66.31 12.42 9.77
C MET A 1 -66.11 12.88 8.34
N ARG A 2 -67.21 13.29 7.69
CA ARG A 2 -67.44 13.63 6.25
C ARG A 2 -66.47 14.72 5.73
N PHE A 3 -65.79 14.58 4.59
CA PHE A 3 -66.16 14.67 3.15
C PHE A 3 -66.35 16.08 2.56
N SER A 4 -65.49 16.44 1.59
CA SER A 4 -65.77 17.20 0.34
C SER A 4 -64.44 17.42 -0.43
N THR A 5 -64.06 16.66 -1.49
CA THR A 5 -64.39 16.79 -2.95
C THR A 5 -64.00 18.16 -3.56
N LEU A 6 -63.34 18.35 -4.73
CA LEU A 6 -63.50 17.78 -6.08
C LEU A 6 -62.29 18.19 -6.99
N HIS A 7 -61.88 17.27 -7.89
CA HIS A 7 -61.54 17.43 -9.33
C HIS A 7 -60.20 17.94 -9.89
N ARG A 8 -59.76 17.16 -10.90
CA ARG A 8 -58.66 17.27 -11.88
C ARG A 8 -58.77 18.51 -12.78
N LEU A 9 -57.64 19.00 -13.30
CA LEU A 9 -57.29 19.12 -14.74
C LEU A 9 -55.90 19.77 -14.89
N GLN A 10 -55.08 19.25 -15.82
CA GLN A 10 -53.86 19.91 -16.32
C GLN A 10 -54.20 21.30 -16.90
N PRO A 11 -53.22 22.21 -16.92
CA PRO A 11 -52.83 22.74 -18.22
C PRO A 11 -51.32 22.81 -18.44
N ILE A 12 -50.99 22.51 -19.69
CA ILE A 12 -49.80 22.87 -20.43
C ILE A 12 -49.53 24.38 -20.26
N CYS A 13 -48.35 24.75 -19.78
CA CYS A 13 -47.84 26.12 -19.88
C CYS A 13 -46.56 26.12 -20.72
N ILE A 14 -46.73 26.53 -21.97
CA ILE A 14 -45.71 26.93 -22.91
C ILE A 14 -45.05 28.19 -22.37
N ALA A 15 -43.77 28.11 -21.98
CA ALA A 15 -42.92 29.29 -21.85
C ALA A 15 -42.12 29.42 -23.16
N ALA A 16 -42.62 30.28 -24.05
CA ALA A 16 -41.88 30.70 -25.24
C ALA A 16 -40.68 31.55 -24.80
N ALA A 17 -39.49 30.95 -24.76
CA ALA A 17 -38.25 31.72 -24.79
C ALA A 17 -38.10 32.28 -26.21
N LEU A 18 -38.32 33.59 -26.36
CA LEU A 18 -37.91 34.31 -27.57
C LEU A 18 -36.38 34.22 -27.68
N ALA A 19 -35.89 33.28 -28.47
CA ALA A 19 -34.56 33.35 -29.05
C ALA A 19 -34.56 34.52 -30.05
N LEU A 20 -34.06 35.68 -29.62
CA LEU A 20 -33.61 36.71 -30.55
C LEU A 20 -32.36 36.17 -31.24
N SER A 21 -32.56 35.49 -32.37
CA SER A 21 -31.52 35.18 -33.34
C SER A 21 -30.97 36.51 -33.89
N GLY A 22 -29.90 37.01 -33.28
CA GLY A 22 -29.08 38.05 -33.88
C GLY A 22 -28.38 37.44 -35.09
N ALA A 23 -28.77 37.87 -36.29
CA ALA A 23 -28.01 37.57 -37.48
C ALA A 23 -26.65 38.28 -37.39
N ALA A 24 -25.58 37.51 -37.23
CA ALA A 24 -24.20 37.95 -37.43
C ALA A 24 -23.65 37.27 -38.68
N TRP A 25 -22.87 38.03 -39.44
CA TRP A 25 -22.44 37.74 -40.80
C TRP A 25 -21.08 37.04 -40.76
N ALA A 26 -20.83 36.13 -41.72
CA ALA A 26 -19.50 35.60 -41.99
C ALA A 26 -18.48 36.74 -42.02
N SER A 27 -17.30 36.53 -41.43
CA SER A 27 -16.26 37.57 -41.32
C SER A 27 -16.13 38.37 -42.62
N SER A 28 -16.48 39.66 -42.56
CA SER A 28 -16.52 40.54 -43.76
C SER A 28 -15.15 40.71 -44.43
N THR A 29 -14.07 40.38 -43.73
CA THR A 29 -12.68 40.43 -44.21
C THR A 29 -12.08 39.04 -44.46
N GLY A 30 -12.75 37.96 -44.02
CA GLY A 30 -12.23 36.59 -44.02
C GLY A 30 -11.28 36.27 -42.86
N LEU A 31 -11.03 37.21 -41.94
CA LEU A 31 -10.19 36.98 -40.76
C LEU A 31 -11.03 36.39 -39.61
N VAL A 32 -10.60 35.26 -39.07
CA VAL A 32 -11.30 34.51 -38.00
C VAL A 32 -10.34 34.12 -36.87
N ILE A 33 -10.88 33.89 -35.69
CA ILE A 33 -10.25 33.21 -34.56
C ILE A 33 -10.28 31.72 -34.85
N SER A 34 -9.12 31.11 -35.02
CA SER A 34 -8.99 29.67 -35.28
C SER A 34 -8.73 28.84 -34.03
N GLN A 35 -8.12 29.41 -32.99
CA GLN A 35 -7.94 28.72 -31.70
C GLN A 35 -8.00 29.68 -30.51
N VAL A 36 -8.53 29.19 -29.38
CA VAL A 36 -8.48 29.88 -28.08
C VAL A 36 -8.04 28.91 -26.99
N TYR A 37 -6.97 29.25 -26.28
CA TYR A 37 -6.45 28.49 -25.14
C TYR A 37 -6.26 29.40 -23.93
N GLY A 38 -6.93 29.07 -22.82
CA GLY A 38 -6.93 29.84 -21.58
C GLY A 38 -6.30 29.12 -20.37
N GLY A 39 -5.47 28.11 -20.62
CA GLY A 39 -4.84 27.32 -19.56
C GLY A 39 -3.57 27.93 -18.96
N GLY A 40 -2.98 28.94 -19.60
CA GLY A 40 -1.69 29.53 -19.21
C GLY A 40 -1.73 30.39 -17.95
N GLY A 41 -2.90 30.69 -17.40
CA GLY A 41 -3.04 31.36 -16.10
C GLY A 41 -2.94 30.44 -14.87
N ALA A 42 -2.87 29.11 -15.05
CA ALA A 42 -2.89 28.16 -13.93
C ALA A 42 -1.56 28.17 -13.14
N THR A 43 -1.62 28.15 -11.80
CA THR A 43 -0.44 28.09 -10.90
C THR A 43 -0.17 26.69 -10.35
N SER A 44 -1.02 25.72 -10.67
CA SER A 44 -0.94 24.30 -10.28
C SER A 44 -1.68 23.44 -11.31
N GLY A 45 -1.51 22.11 -11.24
CA GLY A 45 -2.01 21.19 -12.27
C GLY A 45 -1.07 21.09 -13.48
N SER A 46 -1.57 20.54 -14.59
CA SER A 46 -0.76 20.27 -15.79
C SER A 46 -1.29 21.04 -17.00
N PRO A 47 -1.33 22.39 -17.00
CA PRO A 47 -1.74 23.11 -18.19
C PRO A 47 -0.80 22.80 -19.36
N THR A 48 -1.31 22.69 -20.59
CA THR A 48 -0.48 22.34 -21.76
C THR A 48 0.63 23.37 -21.98
N TYR A 49 0.28 24.66 -21.93
CA TYR A 49 1.21 25.77 -22.10
C TYR A 49 1.13 26.80 -20.99
N LYS A 50 2.28 27.43 -20.71
CA LYS A 50 2.47 28.53 -19.76
C LYS A 50 1.74 29.80 -20.17
N SER A 51 1.44 30.00 -21.46
CA SER A 51 0.84 31.21 -21.99
C SER A 51 -0.55 30.94 -22.55
N ASP A 52 -1.52 31.77 -22.16
CA ASP A 52 -2.78 31.89 -22.89
C ASP A 52 -2.46 32.36 -24.31
N TYR A 53 -3.22 31.86 -25.29
CA TYR A 53 -3.05 32.31 -26.67
C TYR A 53 -4.36 32.36 -27.45
N VAL A 54 -4.34 33.21 -28.46
CA VAL A 54 -5.38 33.32 -29.48
C VAL A 54 -4.69 33.23 -30.85
N GLU A 55 -5.16 32.33 -31.69
CA GLU A 55 -4.66 32.17 -33.07
C GLU A 55 -5.67 32.75 -34.05
N LEU A 56 -5.24 33.72 -34.85
CA LEU A 56 -6.03 34.25 -35.97
C LEU A 56 -5.67 33.50 -37.25
N PHE A 57 -6.64 33.39 -38.16
CA PHE A 57 -6.47 32.78 -39.47
C PHE A 57 -7.21 33.60 -40.52
N ASN A 58 -6.57 33.85 -41.66
CA ASN A 58 -7.22 34.50 -42.79
C ASN A 58 -7.83 33.44 -43.72
N ALA A 59 -9.10 33.11 -43.50
CA ALA A 59 -9.90 32.23 -44.35
C ALA A 59 -10.36 32.88 -45.67
N GLY A 60 -10.10 34.18 -45.85
CA GLY A 60 -10.45 34.94 -47.04
C GLY A 60 -9.49 34.76 -48.22
N ALA A 61 -9.86 35.34 -49.37
CA ALA A 61 -9.07 35.29 -50.60
C ALA A 61 -8.08 36.47 -50.77
N SER A 62 -8.11 37.44 -49.85
CA SER A 62 -7.31 38.68 -49.91
C SER A 62 -6.52 38.88 -48.62
N ALA A 63 -5.39 39.56 -48.71
CA ALA A 63 -4.58 39.88 -47.53
C ALA A 63 -5.31 40.88 -46.60
N VAL A 64 -5.21 40.69 -45.29
CA VAL A 64 -5.87 41.51 -44.25
C VAL A 64 -4.83 42.18 -43.37
N ASN A 65 -4.92 43.49 -43.17
CA ASN A 65 -4.07 44.22 -42.24
C ASN A 65 -4.72 44.26 -40.85
N LEU A 66 -3.97 43.92 -39.80
CA LEU A 66 -4.43 43.87 -38.41
C LEU A 66 -4.43 45.23 -37.69
N SER A 67 -3.87 46.27 -38.32
CA SER A 67 -3.84 47.64 -37.78
C SER A 67 -5.25 48.17 -37.52
N GLY A 68 -5.46 48.69 -36.32
CA GLY A 68 -6.76 49.21 -35.89
C GLY A 68 -7.72 48.14 -35.36
N LEU A 69 -7.34 46.87 -35.37
CA LEU A 69 -8.11 45.77 -34.79
C LEU A 69 -7.72 45.51 -33.32
N SER A 70 -8.59 44.86 -32.55
CA SER A 70 -8.25 44.40 -31.18
C SER A 70 -8.88 43.06 -30.81
N LEU A 71 -8.28 42.37 -29.84
CA LEU A 71 -8.88 41.25 -29.12
C LEU A 71 -9.45 41.76 -27.78
N GLN A 72 -10.68 41.36 -27.48
CA GLN A 72 -11.38 41.74 -26.26
C GLN A 72 -12.04 40.53 -25.62
N TYR A 73 -12.00 40.44 -24.28
CA TYR A 73 -12.50 39.29 -23.53
C TYR A 73 -13.53 39.70 -22.48
N ALA A 74 -14.50 38.83 -22.21
CA ALA A 74 -15.42 38.91 -21.08
C ALA A 74 -15.72 37.51 -20.51
N SER A 75 -16.05 37.41 -19.23
CA SER A 75 -16.34 36.11 -18.60
C SER A 75 -17.66 35.52 -19.07
N ALA A 76 -17.75 34.18 -19.12
CA ALA A 76 -18.86 33.43 -19.72
C ALA A 76 -20.26 33.93 -19.35
N SER A 77 -20.52 34.13 -18.05
CA SER A 77 -21.83 34.56 -17.51
C SER A 77 -21.79 35.90 -16.79
N GLY A 78 -20.63 36.58 -16.75
CA GLY A 78 -20.45 37.79 -15.94
C GLY A 78 -21.18 39.01 -16.51
N THR A 79 -21.38 40.01 -15.65
CA THR A 79 -22.03 41.28 -15.97
C THR A 79 -21.08 42.37 -16.49
N GLY A 80 -19.76 42.11 -16.50
CA GLY A 80 -18.76 43.05 -17.02
C GLY A 80 -18.81 43.18 -18.54
N ASN A 81 -18.62 44.40 -19.05
CA ASN A 81 -18.51 44.69 -20.49
C ASN A 81 -17.12 44.32 -21.03
N PHE A 82 -16.99 44.11 -22.34
CA PHE A 82 -15.67 43.90 -22.98
C PHE A 82 -14.70 45.06 -22.70
N SER A 83 -15.21 46.30 -22.56
CA SER A 83 -14.45 47.49 -22.15
C SER A 83 -13.94 47.48 -20.70
N GLY A 84 -14.40 46.52 -19.89
CA GLY A 84 -13.99 46.37 -18.49
C GLY A 84 -12.68 45.60 -18.30
N ASN A 85 -12.19 44.93 -19.35
CA ASN A 85 -10.94 44.17 -19.35
C ASN A 85 -9.90 44.84 -20.25
N THR A 86 -8.64 44.39 -20.15
CA THR A 86 -7.55 44.84 -21.02
C THR A 86 -7.89 44.59 -22.49
N VAL A 87 -7.85 45.64 -23.31
CA VAL A 87 -8.00 45.56 -24.76
C VAL A 87 -6.64 45.34 -25.41
N VAL A 88 -6.50 44.27 -26.19
CA VAL A 88 -5.25 43.94 -26.89
C VAL A 88 -5.32 44.46 -28.31
N SER A 89 -4.78 45.66 -28.55
CA SER A 89 -4.64 46.21 -29.90
C SER A 89 -3.65 45.40 -30.73
N LEU A 90 -4.06 44.98 -31.92
CA LEU A 90 -3.23 44.17 -32.82
C LEU A 90 -2.21 45.04 -33.59
N PRO A 91 -1.04 44.48 -33.95
CA PRO A 91 0.03 45.22 -34.59
C PRO A 91 -0.30 45.56 -36.05
N ASN A 92 0.41 46.53 -36.64
CA ASN A 92 0.31 46.83 -38.06
C ASN A 92 1.05 45.77 -38.89
N VAL A 93 0.43 44.60 -39.04
CA VAL A 93 0.92 43.45 -39.81
C VAL A 93 -0.15 42.99 -40.79
N THR A 94 0.26 42.59 -41.99
CA THR A 94 -0.63 42.01 -43.00
C THR A 94 -0.56 40.49 -42.98
N VAL A 95 -1.69 39.83 -42.74
CA VAL A 95 -1.87 38.37 -42.79
C VAL A 95 -2.35 37.98 -44.19
N GLN A 96 -1.57 37.17 -44.91
CA GLN A 96 -1.93 36.72 -46.26
C GLN A 96 -3.11 35.73 -46.24
N ALA A 97 -3.78 35.57 -47.38
CA ALA A 97 -4.82 34.54 -47.54
C ALA A 97 -4.27 33.15 -47.16
N GLY A 98 -4.98 32.44 -46.28
CA GLY A 98 -4.60 31.13 -45.76
C GLY A 98 -3.47 31.12 -44.73
N GLN A 99 -3.05 32.27 -44.21
CA GLN A 99 -1.98 32.38 -43.21
C GLN A 99 -2.55 32.49 -41.79
N TYR A 100 -1.81 31.95 -40.81
CA TYR A 100 -2.11 32.06 -39.38
C TYR A 100 -1.33 33.22 -38.74
N PHE A 101 -1.81 33.72 -37.61
CA PHE A 101 -1.14 34.73 -36.80
C PHE A 101 -1.36 34.44 -35.31
N LEU A 102 -0.29 34.13 -34.58
CA LEU A 102 -0.34 33.72 -33.18
C LEU A 102 -0.14 34.90 -32.24
N VAL A 103 -1.16 35.16 -31.42
CA VAL A 103 -1.10 36.16 -30.34
C VAL A 103 -0.93 35.45 -29.01
N SER A 104 0.23 35.62 -28.39
CA SER A 104 0.38 35.30 -26.96
C SER A 104 -0.29 36.38 -26.15
N LEU A 105 -1.09 35.97 -25.18
CA LEU A 105 -1.60 36.86 -24.15
C LEU A 105 -0.67 36.81 -22.93
N ALA A 106 -1.04 37.51 -21.86
CA ALA A 106 -0.16 37.64 -20.71
C ALA A 106 -0.35 36.48 -19.74
N THR A 107 0.75 35.94 -19.21
CA THR A 107 0.72 34.96 -18.11
C THR A 107 1.89 35.11 -17.16
N SER A 108 1.62 34.81 -15.88
CA SER A 108 2.62 34.72 -14.80
C SER A 108 2.81 33.27 -14.32
N SER A 109 2.49 32.27 -15.15
CA SER A 109 2.53 30.86 -14.76
C SER A 109 3.95 30.26 -14.84
N THR A 110 4.27 29.43 -13.84
CA THR A 110 5.50 28.62 -13.76
C THR A 110 5.29 27.15 -14.17
N VAL A 111 4.06 26.75 -14.49
CA VAL A 111 3.65 25.37 -14.81
C VAL A 111 3.15 25.24 -16.25
N GLY A 112 3.37 24.09 -16.89
CA GLY A 112 3.09 23.85 -18.31
C GLY A 112 4.29 24.10 -19.24
N GLY A 113 4.16 23.76 -20.53
CA GLY A 113 5.21 23.91 -21.54
C GLY A 113 5.31 25.32 -22.12
N ASN A 114 6.42 25.65 -22.80
CA ASN A 114 6.43 26.82 -23.67
C ASN A 114 5.57 26.53 -24.91
N LEU A 115 5.05 27.57 -25.59
CA LEU A 115 4.39 27.38 -26.89
C LEU A 115 5.38 26.71 -27.87
N PRO A 116 4.94 25.70 -28.65
CA PRO A 116 5.81 24.90 -29.52
C PRO A 116 6.26 25.65 -30.77
N VAL A 117 5.70 26.84 -31.02
CA VAL A 117 6.08 27.75 -32.10
C VAL A 117 6.30 29.16 -31.56
N THR A 118 7.15 29.94 -32.22
CA THR A 118 7.38 31.34 -31.87
C THR A 118 6.09 32.16 -32.05
N VAL A 119 5.80 33.03 -31.09
CA VAL A 119 4.61 33.91 -31.16
C VAL A 119 4.85 35.04 -32.16
N ASP A 120 3.84 35.38 -32.97
CA ASP A 120 3.95 36.49 -33.92
C ASP A 120 3.77 37.85 -33.23
N PHE A 121 2.99 37.86 -32.14
CA PHE A 121 2.74 39.05 -31.33
C PHE A 121 2.49 38.67 -29.87
N THR A 122 3.07 39.44 -28.95
CA THR A 122 2.74 39.37 -27.53
C THR A 122 1.83 40.55 -27.20
N GLY A 123 0.58 40.26 -26.86
CA GLY A 123 -0.36 41.26 -26.37
C GLY A 123 0.19 42.00 -25.15
N SER A 124 -0.12 43.28 -25.00
CA SER A 124 0.29 44.05 -23.82
C SER A 124 -0.11 43.34 -22.54
N THR A 125 0.77 43.39 -21.53
CA THR A 125 0.66 42.67 -20.25
C THR A 125 -0.73 42.82 -19.61
N GLY A 126 -1.47 41.73 -19.42
CA GLY A 126 -2.56 41.63 -18.44
C GLY A 126 -3.87 40.96 -18.87
N LEU A 127 -4.06 40.54 -20.13
CA LEU A 127 -5.30 39.84 -20.52
C LEU A 127 -5.18 38.33 -20.22
N ASN A 128 -5.76 37.88 -19.10
CA ASN A 128 -5.95 36.46 -18.80
C ASN A 128 -7.34 36.03 -19.26
N ILE A 129 -7.45 34.85 -19.87
CA ILE A 129 -8.72 34.28 -20.30
C ILE A 129 -8.99 32.95 -19.59
N SER A 130 -10.26 32.55 -19.47
CA SER A 130 -10.63 31.35 -18.71
C SER A 130 -10.29 30.07 -19.47
N ALA A 131 -9.77 29.06 -18.76
CA ALA A 131 -9.51 27.73 -19.29
C ALA A 131 -10.78 26.92 -19.60
N THR A 132 -11.95 27.29 -19.05
CA THR A 132 -13.15 26.43 -19.11
C THR A 132 -14.38 27.10 -19.73
N ALA A 133 -14.53 28.42 -19.60
CA ALA A 133 -15.65 29.14 -20.20
C ALA A 133 -15.40 30.66 -20.30
N GLY A 134 -15.68 31.27 -21.45
CA GLY A 134 -15.42 32.69 -21.70
C GLY A 134 -15.98 33.20 -23.02
N LYS A 135 -15.85 34.51 -23.24
CA LYS A 135 -16.25 35.22 -24.48
C LYS A 135 -15.05 35.97 -25.02
N LEU A 136 -14.65 35.69 -26.25
CA LEU A 136 -13.54 36.36 -26.93
C LEU A 136 -14.04 36.95 -28.25
N ALA A 137 -13.81 38.25 -28.46
CA ALA A 137 -14.22 38.96 -29.66
C ALA A 137 -13.02 39.60 -30.37
N LEU A 138 -12.96 39.41 -31.69
CA LEU A 138 -12.08 40.13 -32.60
C LEU A 138 -12.83 41.38 -33.10
N ILE A 139 -12.30 42.57 -32.86
CA ILE A 139 -13.01 43.83 -33.03
C ILE A 139 -12.33 44.73 -34.06
N ASN A 140 -13.12 45.34 -34.94
CA ASN A 140 -12.75 46.44 -35.82
C ASN A 140 -12.76 47.77 -35.05
N GLY A 141 -11.70 47.99 -34.29
CA GLY A 141 -11.51 49.14 -33.42
C GLY A 141 -10.63 48.77 -32.22
N THR A 142 -9.97 49.76 -31.64
CA THR A 142 -9.09 49.60 -30.47
C THR A 142 -9.71 50.11 -29.17
N THR A 143 -10.96 50.57 -29.21
CA THR A 143 -11.74 50.94 -28.02
C THR A 143 -12.57 49.76 -27.55
N GLY A 144 -12.58 49.49 -26.25
CA GLY A 144 -13.35 48.41 -25.65
C GLY A 144 -14.86 48.57 -25.86
N LEU A 145 -15.58 47.51 -26.21
CA LEU A 145 -17.04 47.57 -26.36
C LEU A 145 -17.72 47.71 -24.99
N SER A 146 -18.56 48.72 -24.80
CA SER A 146 -19.36 48.93 -23.59
C SER A 146 -20.59 48.02 -23.50
N CYS A 147 -20.50 46.81 -24.03
CA CYS A 147 -21.50 45.75 -23.97
C CYS A 147 -20.83 44.40 -23.68
N ASN A 148 -21.63 43.38 -23.40
CA ASN A 148 -21.16 41.98 -23.28
C ASN A 148 -22.08 40.97 -23.95
N GLY A 149 -23.07 41.47 -24.70
CA GLY A 149 -24.01 40.70 -25.50
C GLY A 149 -25.09 39.95 -24.72
N SER A 150 -25.07 40.01 -23.38
CA SER A 150 -26.11 39.43 -22.54
C SER A 150 -26.71 40.47 -21.59
N SER A 151 -26.17 40.59 -20.37
CA SER A 151 -26.62 41.55 -19.35
C SER A 151 -26.54 43.01 -19.78
N THR A 152 -25.58 43.33 -20.66
CA THR A 152 -25.55 44.58 -21.43
C THR A 152 -25.55 44.23 -22.91
N THR A 153 -26.72 44.30 -23.54
CA THR A 153 -26.90 43.99 -24.95
C THR A 153 -26.07 44.92 -25.83
N CYS A 154 -25.36 44.36 -26.82
CA CYS A 154 -24.64 45.16 -27.81
C CYS A 154 -25.63 45.81 -28.77
N ASN A 155 -25.56 47.13 -28.93
CA ASN A 155 -26.38 47.83 -29.91
C ASN A 155 -25.87 47.56 -31.35
N ALA A 156 -26.66 47.96 -32.35
CA ALA A 156 -26.32 47.69 -33.76
C ALA A 156 -24.95 48.25 -34.19
N ALA A 157 -24.53 49.41 -33.65
CA ALA A 157 -23.23 49.99 -33.97
C ALA A 157 -22.08 49.17 -33.34
N GLN A 158 -22.27 48.64 -32.12
CA GLN A 158 -21.29 47.78 -31.45
C GLN A 158 -21.19 46.40 -32.09
N LEU A 159 -22.32 45.80 -32.47
CA LEU A 159 -22.35 44.52 -33.20
C LEU A 159 -21.63 44.62 -34.55
N ALA A 160 -21.80 45.74 -35.26
CA ALA A 160 -21.11 46.00 -36.52
C ALA A 160 -19.59 46.14 -36.40
N GLN A 161 -19.05 46.28 -35.17
CA GLN A 161 -17.61 46.31 -34.92
C GLN A 161 -17.03 44.92 -34.67
N ILE A 162 -17.84 43.88 -34.43
CA ILE A 162 -17.36 42.52 -34.19
C ILE A 162 -17.04 41.86 -35.54
N ILE A 163 -15.80 41.44 -35.74
CA ILE A 163 -15.34 40.70 -36.92
C ILE A 163 -15.57 39.20 -36.75
N ASP A 164 -15.30 38.68 -35.56
CA ASP A 164 -15.51 37.28 -35.17
C ASP A 164 -15.70 37.19 -33.64
N LEU A 165 -16.55 36.29 -33.17
CA LEU A 165 -16.88 36.08 -31.77
C LEU A 165 -16.88 34.59 -31.42
N VAL A 166 -16.08 34.22 -30.41
CA VAL A 166 -16.06 32.87 -29.86
C VAL A 166 -16.53 32.91 -28.41
N GLY A 167 -17.75 32.44 -28.17
CA GLY A 167 -18.21 32.05 -26.84
C GLY A 167 -18.01 30.55 -26.62
N TYR A 168 -17.39 30.16 -25.51
CA TYR A 168 -17.07 28.77 -25.21
C TYR A 168 -17.46 28.36 -23.79
N GLY A 169 -17.72 27.07 -23.60
CA GLY A 169 -18.21 26.52 -22.33
C GLY A 169 -19.61 27.04 -21.99
N SER A 170 -19.78 27.63 -20.80
CA SER A 170 -21.07 28.19 -20.36
C SER A 170 -21.35 29.63 -20.83
N ALA A 171 -20.66 30.09 -21.87
CA ALA A 171 -20.79 31.45 -22.38
C ALA A 171 -22.23 31.81 -22.76
N ASN A 172 -22.67 33.01 -22.37
CA ASN A 172 -24.02 33.51 -22.64
C ASN A 172 -24.09 34.50 -23.82
N PHE A 173 -23.01 34.63 -24.58
CA PHE A 173 -22.94 35.37 -25.83
C PHE A 173 -21.90 34.70 -26.74
N TYR A 174 -22.35 34.29 -27.91
CA TYR A 174 -21.66 33.44 -28.88
C TYR A 174 -22.33 33.62 -30.25
N GLU A 175 -21.70 33.15 -31.31
CA GLU A 175 -22.31 33.12 -32.64
C GLU A 175 -23.22 31.89 -32.81
N GLY A 176 -24.38 32.10 -33.42
CA GLY A 176 -25.31 31.04 -33.79
C GLY A 176 -26.09 30.46 -32.62
N THR A 177 -26.29 29.14 -32.64
CA THR A 177 -27.27 28.44 -31.79
C THR A 177 -26.73 27.98 -30.44
N GLY A 178 -25.43 28.08 -30.19
CA GLY A 178 -24.81 27.65 -28.93
C GLY A 178 -23.32 27.98 -28.85
N PRO A 179 -22.73 27.99 -27.65
CA PRO A 179 -21.29 28.19 -27.47
C PRO A 179 -20.51 26.98 -27.99
N ALA A 180 -19.22 27.19 -28.28
CA ALA A 180 -18.26 26.12 -28.49
C ALA A 180 -18.15 25.22 -27.24
N ALA A 181 -17.72 23.96 -27.43
CA ALA A 181 -17.46 23.03 -26.32
C ALA A 181 -16.51 23.63 -25.28
N ALA A 182 -16.66 23.25 -24.01
CA ALA A 182 -15.80 23.74 -22.94
C ALA A 182 -14.35 23.21 -23.12
N PRO A 183 -13.35 24.10 -23.26
CA PRO A 183 -11.94 23.71 -23.15
C PRO A 183 -11.58 23.42 -21.69
N SER A 184 -10.31 23.10 -21.45
CA SER A 184 -9.74 22.86 -20.12
C SER A 184 -8.36 23.48 -20.04
N ALA A 185 -7.68 23.31 -18.90
CA ALA A 185 -6.27 23.68 -18.80
C ALA A 185 -5.38 22.91 -19.79
N THR A 186 -5.83 21.77 -20.34
CA THR A 186 -5.08 20.93 -21.29
C THR A 186 -5.66 20.92 -22.71
N SER A 187 -6.71 21.69 -22.98
CA SER A 187 -7.37 21.72 -24.29
C SER A 187 -7.71 23.15 -24.72
N ALA A 188 -7.66 23.39 -26.02
CA ALA A 188 -8.10 24.63 -26.64
C ALA A 188 -9.44 24.38 -27.36
N VAL A 189 -10.20 25.44 -27.63
CA VAL A 189 -11.25 25.35 -28.67
C VAL A 189 -10.61 25.58 -30.02
N LEU A 190 -10.84 24.66 -30.96
CA LEU A 190 -10.22 24.59 -32.27
C LEU A 190 -11.29 24.75 -33.35
N ARG A 191 -11.13 25.74 -34.25
CA ARG A 191 -12.03 25.95 -35.38
C ARG A 191 -11.84 24.85 -36.42
N ALA A 192 -12.95 24.25 -36.86
CA ALA A 192 -13.00 23.16 -37.81
C ALA A 192 -12.39 23.53 -39.17
N GLY A 193 -11.98 22.50 -39.92
CA GLY A 193 -11.31 22.68 -41.20
C GLY A 193 -10.01 23.48 -41.09
N ASN A 194 -9.32 23.39 -39.94
CA ASN A 194 -8.11 24.17 -39.64
C ASN A 194 -8.32 25.70 -39.72
N GLY A 195 -9.52 26.19 -39.42
CA GLY A 195 -9.87 27.61 -39.55
C GLY A 195 -10.68 27.96 -40.79
N CYS A 196 -10.81 27.05 -41.77
CA CYS A 196 -11.59 27.29 -42.98
C CYS A 196 -13.11 27.12 -42.81
N THR A 197 -13.58 26.53 -41.71
CA THR A 197 -15.01 26.33 -41.46
C THR A 197 -15.52 27.44 -40.54
N ASP A 198 -16.31 28.35 -41.12
CA ASP A 198 -16.97 29.44 -40.40
C ASP A 198 -18.40 29.60 -40.91
N ASN A 199 -19.33 28.96 -40.20
CA ASN A 199 -20.75 29.04 -40.50
C ASN A 199 -21.47 30.03 -39.56
N ASN A 200 -20.73 30.80 -38.76
CA ASN A 200 -21.24 31.68 -37.70
C ASN A 200 -22.03 30.91 -36.62
N VAL A 201 -21.62 29.68 -36.33
CA VAL A 201 -22.24 28.85 -35.28
C VAL A 201 -21.13 28.22 -34.46
N ASN A 202 -20.80 28.85 -33.32
CA ASN A 202 -19.66 28.42 -32.49
C ASN A 202 -19.77 26.93 -32.08
N ALA A 203 -20.98 26.44 -31.79
CA ALA A 203 -21.24 25.05 -31.44
C ALA A 203 -20.88 24.02 -32.52
N THR A 204 -20.89 24.39 -33.80
CA THR A 204 -20.54 23.49 -34.92
C THR A 204 -19.20 23.84 -35.54
N ASP A 205 -18.75 25.08 -35.39
CA ASP A 205 -17.49 25.55 -35.96
C ASP A 205 -16.29 25.22 -35.07
N PHE A 206 -16.49 24.90 -33.78
CA PHE A 206 -15.41 24.61 -32.85
C PHE A 206 -15.58 23.28 -32.08
N THR A 207 -14.46 22.60 -31.86
CA THR A 207 -14.35 21.45 -30.95
C THR A 207 -13.27 21.69 -29.90
N ALA A 208 -13.46 21.19 -28.68
CA ALA A 208 -12.39 21.18 -27.68
C ALA A 208 -11.39 20.06 -28.01
N GLY A 209 -10.10 20.36 -28.03
CA GLY A 209 -9.05 19.39 -28.38
C GLY A 209 -7.66 19.85 -27.92
N ALA A 210 -6.63 19.04 -28.18
CA ALA A 210 -5.26 19.37 -27.81
C ALA A 210 -4.84 20.71 -28.47
N PRO A 211 -4.28 21.68 -27.71
CA PRO A 211 -3.81 22.95 -28.25
C PRO A 211 -2.76 22.70 -29.35
N ALA A 212 -2.92 23.32 -30.51
CA ALA A 212 -2.04 23.12 -31.67
C ALA A 212 -1.66 24.46 -32.31
N PRO A 213 -0.98 25.37 -31.57
CA PRO A 213 -0.74 26.74 -32.04
C PRO A 213 0.16 26.78 -33.28
N ARG A 214 -0.19 27.67 -34.19
CA ARG A 214 0.43 27.94 -35.49
C ARG A 214 0.65 29.44 -35.60
N ASN A 215 1.78 29.81 -36.18
CA ASN A 215 2.17 31.20 -36.41
C ASN A 215 2.26 31.49 -37.92
N THR A 216 2.73 32.68 -38.30
CA THR A 216 2.89 33.08 -39.71
C THR A 216 3.83 32.21 -40.54
N SER A 217 4.63 31.34 -39.90
CA SER A 217 5.54 30.39 -40.57
C SER A 217 4.91 29.03 -40.89
N ALA A 218 3.69 28.76 -40.40
CA ALA A 218 2.95 27.56 -40.75
C ALA A 218 2.61 27.53 -42.25
N THR A 219 2.48 26.33 -42.83
CA THR A 219 2.11 26.17 -44.24
C THR A 219 0.79 26.87 -44.53
N VAL A 220 0.77 27.70 -45.58
CA VAL A 220 -0.42 28.42 -46.02
C VAL A 220 -1.52 27.44 -46.42
N LEU A 221 -2.72 27.63 -45.87
CA LEU A 221 -3.91 26.82 -46.12
C LEU A 221 -4.97 27.65 -46.84
N LEU A 222 -5.11 27.49 -48.16
CA LEU A 222 -6.17 28.16 -48.92
C LEU A 222 -7.51 27.42 -48.76
N CYS A 223 -8.52 28.11 -48.24
CA CYS A 223 -9.86 27.55 -48.14
C CYS A 223 -10.48 27.43 -49.53
N SER A 224 -10.99 26.24 -49.86
CA SER A 224 -11.73 26.04 -51.11
C SER A 224 -13.08 26.77 -51.02
N GLY A 225 -13.34 27.69 -51.94
CA GLY A 225 -14.55 28.50 -51.94
C GLY A 225 -15.82 27.63 -51.98
N SER A 226 -16.78 27.94 -51.12
CA SER A 226 -18.12 27.32 -51.14
C SER A 226 -18.86 27.67 -52.44
N GLY A 227 -19.29 26.65 -53.18
CA GLY A 227 -20.19 26.77 -54.31
C GLY A 227 -20.71 25.40 -54.75
N GLY A 228 -22.00 25.13 -54.52
CA GLY A 228 -22.66 23.88 -54.93
C GLY A 228 -23.01 23.82 -56.43
N GLY A 229 -23.13 22.60 -56.95
CA GLY A 229 -23.95 22.28 -58.14
C GLY A 229 -23.23 21.71 -59.37
N SER A 230 -23.49 20.41 -59.62
CA SER A 230 -23.61 19.67 -60.90
C SER A 230 -22.73 19.97 -62.13
N GLY A 231 -22.13 18.88 -62.68
CA GLY A 231 -22.29 18.57 -64.11
C GLY A 231 -21.05 18.26 -64.96
N SER A 232 -20.76 16.94 -65.07
CA SER A 232 -20.47 16.19 -66.30
C SER A 232 -19.15 16.33 -67.09
N GLY A 233 -18.45 15.17 -67.18
CA GLY A 233 -17.74 14.65 -68.36
C GLY A 233 -16.23 14.93 -68.39
N GLY A 234 -15.32 13.97 -68.51
CA GLY A 234 -15.38 12.53 -68.77
C GLY A 234 -13.96 12.11 -69.20
N GLY A 235 -13.43 11.01 -68.69
CA GLY A 235 -12.05 10.60 -68.97
C GLY A 235 -11.61 9.33 -68.25
N SER A 236 -12.36 8.25 -68.51
CA SER A 236 -12.15 6.85 -68.12
C SER A 236 -10.71 6.39 -67.80
N GLY A 237 -10.57 5.79 -66.62
CA GLY A 237 -9.59 4.76 -66.28
C GLY A 237 -10.21 3.87 -65.20
N GLY A 238 -11.02 2.90 -65.61
CA GLY A 238 -11.70 2.00 -64.68
C GLY A 238 -10.73 1.09 -63.93
N ASN A 239 -11.00 0.87 -62.65
CA ASN A 239 -10.91 -0.45 -62.08
C ASN A 239 -11.92 -0.62 -60.94
N THR A 240 -12.47 -1.82 -60.89
CA THR A 240 -13.55 -2.33 -60.06
C THR A 240 -13.21 -2.37 -58.57
N GLY A 241 -14.24 -2.41 -57.71
CA GLY A 241 -14.12 -2.45 -56.25
C GLY A 241 -13.07 -3.43 -55.71
N GLY A 242 -12.27 -2.92 -54.78
CA GLY A 242 -11.31 -3.64 -53.96
C GLY A 242 -10.81 -2.70 -52.87
N GLY A 243 -10.89 -3.10 -51.60
CA GLY A 243 -10.34 -2.35 -50.49
C GLY A 243 -8.84 -2.14 -50.68
N SER A 244 -8.37 -0.90 -50.62
CA SER A 244 -6.94 -0.59 -50.72
C SER A 244 -6.33 -0.53 -49.33
N THR A 245 -5.76 -1.65 -48.93
CA THR A 245 -4.80 -1.82 -47.84
C THR A 245 -3.48 -1.15 -48.24
N GLY A 246 -3.03 -0.14 -47.47
CA GLY A 246 -1.59 0.14 -47.44
C GLY A 246 -0.83 -1.12 -46.98
N PRO A 247 0.48 -1.25 -47.26
CA PRO A 247 1.25 -2.41 -46.80
C PRO A 247 1.08 -2.58 -45.28
N LEU A 248 0.94 -3.83 -44.84
CA LEU A 248 0.88 -4.14 -43.42
C LEU A 248 2.28 -3.95 -42.82
N THR A 249 2.36 -3.22 -41.72
CA THR A 249 3.53 -3.15 -40.86
C THR A 249 3.44 -4.30 -39.85
N ALA A 250 4.47 -5.13 -39.78
CA ALA A 250 4.53 -6.22 -38.81
C ALA A 250 4.61 -5.67 -37.38
N ILE A 251 4.13 -6.43 -36.40
CA ILE A 251 4.04 -5.92 -35.02
C ILE A 251 5.43 -5.70 -34.41
N HIS A 252 6.40 -6.58 -34.68
CA HIS A 252 7.80 -6.37 -34.28
C HIS A 252 8.44 -5.10 -34.87
N ASP A 253 8.05 -4.67 -36.07
CA ASP A 253 8.52 -3.42 -36.66
C ASP A 253 7.87 -2.19 -36.00
N ILE A 254 6.64 -2.34 -35.46
CA ILE A 254 5.97 -1.29 -34.70
C ILE A 254 6.62 -1.17 -33.33
N GLN A 255 6.80 -2.28 -32.62
CA GLN A 255 7.44 -2.31 -31.31
C GLN A 255 8.91 -1.85 -31.39
N GLY A 256 9.71 -2.48 -32.27
CA GLY A 256 11.15 -2.28 -32.33
C GLY A 256 11.89 -3.01 -31.21
N ASN A 257 13.19 -2.72 -31.07
CA ASN A 257 14.11 -3.41 -30.16
C ASN A 257 14.50 -2.59 -28.91
N GLY A 258 13.79 -1.49 -28.66
CA GLY A 258 13.99 -0.62 -27.51
C GLY A 258 12.67 -0.36 -26.80
N SER A 259 12.71 0.39 -25.70
CA SER A 259 11.55 0.68 -24.84
C SER A 259 10.60 1.76 -25.39
N SER A 260 10.68 2.05 -26.69
CA SER A 260 9.77 2.96 -27.38
C SER A 260 9.83 2.75 -28.89
N SER A 261 8.69 2.92 -29.55
CA SER A 261 8.57 2.75 -30.99
C SER A 261 9.27 3.85 -31.79
N ALA A 262 9.98 3.48 -32.86
CA ALA A 262 10.46 4.44 -33.86
C ALA A 262 9.33 5.04 -34.73
N LEU A 263 8.11 4.50 -34.62
CA LEU A 263 6.94 4.87 -35.43
C LEU A 263 5.96 5.79 -34.68
N ILE A 264 6.32 6.30 -33.51
CA ILE A 264 5.46 7.21 -32.71
C ILE A 264 4.87 8.32 -33.59
N GLY A 265 3.56 8.49 -33.47
CA GLY A 265 2.80 9.50 -34.20
C GLY A 265 2.37 9.08 -35.61
N GLN A 266 2.95 8.02 -36.17
CA GLN A 266 2.58 7.49 -37.49
C GLN A 266 1.32 6.62 -37.39
N THR A 267 0.51 6.63 -38.45
CA THR A 267 -0.61 5.69 -38.61
C THR A 267 -0.14 4.49 -39.42
N VAL A 268 -0.28 3.30 -38.86
CA VAL A 268 0.13 2.03 -39.46
C VAL A 268 -1.09 1.17 -39.75
N ASN A 269 -1.01 0.33 -40.79
CA ASN A 269 -1.93 -0.79 -40.97
C ASN A 269 -1.23 -2.03 -40.45
N THR A 270 -1.87 -2.83 -39.62
CA THR A 270 -1.27 -4.07 -39.11
C THR A 270 -2.30 -5.19 -39.04
N SER A 271 -1.83 -6.40 -38.77
CA SER A 271 -2.65 -7.59 -38.61
C SER A 271 -2.12 -8.48 -37.51
N GLY A 272 -2.99 -9.25 -36.90
CA GLY A 272 -2.59 -10.25 -35.91
C GLY A 272 -3.80 -11.00 -35.38
N VAL A 273 -3.58 -11.82 -34.36
CA VAL A 273 -4.61 -12.56 -33.63
C VAL A 273 -4.84 -11.87 -32.29
N VAL A 274 -6.10 -11.60 -31.97
CA VAL A 274 -6.47 -11.07 -30.65
C VAL A 274 -6.21 -12.14 -29.60
N THR A 275 -5.35 -11.85 -28.62
CA THR A 275 -4.94 -12.80 -27.57
C THR A 275 -5.73 -12.58 -26.27
N LYS A 276 -6.06 -11.33 -25.95
CA LYS A 276 -6.92 -10.96 -24.81
C LYS A 276 -7.66 -9.66 -25.11
N ALA A 277 -8.93 -9.57 -24.71
CA ALA A 277 -9.69 -8.32 -24.71
C ALA A 277 -9.94 -7.86 -23.27
N ASN A 278 -9.76 -6.56 -23.03
CA ASN A 278 -10.00 -5.86 -21.76
C ASN A 278 -11.22 -4.92 -21.90
N ASN A 279 -11.55 -4.18 -20.84
CA ASN A 279 -12.68 -3.26 -20.84
C ASN A 279 -12.45 -1.94 -21.62
N ASN A 280 -11.23 -1.67 -22.08
CA ASN A 280 -10.85 -0.43 -22.77
C ASN A 280 -9.93 -0.64 -23.99
N GLY A 281 -9.69 -1.90 -24.39
CA GLY A 281 -8.78 -2.25 -25.48
C GLY A 281 -8.55 -3.76 -25.56
N PHE A 282 -7.62 -4.18 -26.41
CA PHE A 282 -7.28 -5.60 -26.59
C PHE A 282 -5.82 -5.76 -27.00
N PHE A 283 -5.25 -6.92 -26.67
CA PHE A 283 -3.92 -7.35 -27.10
C PHE A 283 -4.01 -8.07 -28.44
N LEU A 284 -3.12 -7.70 -29.35
CA LEU A 284 -2.99 -8.26 -30.69
C LEU A 284 -1.58 -8.83 -30.83
N GLN A 285 -1.44 -10.05 -31.35
CA GLN A 285 -0.14 -10.68 -31.55
C GLN A 285 0.02 -11.25 -32.96
N ASP A 286 1.17 -11.05 -33.57
CA ASP A 286 1.49 -11.60 -34.89
C ASP A 286 1.74 -13.12 -34.77
N PRO A 287 1.02 -13.97 -35.52
CA PRO A 287 1.29 -15.40 -35.53
C PRO A 287 2.61 -15.78 -36.22
N ASN A 288 3.24 -14.87 -36.96
CA ASN A 288 4.49 -15.11 -37.70
C ASN A 288 5.65 -14.33 -37.07
N ALA A 289 6.09 -14.79 -35.91
CA ALA A 289 7.23 -14.19 -35.21
C ALA A 289 8.48 -14.09 -36.09
N ASP A 290 9.24 -13.02 -35.91
CA ASP A 290 10.55 -12.88 -36.53
C ASP A 290 11.60 -13.75 -35.80
N THR A 291 12.88 -13.57 -36.16
CA THR A 291 13.98 -14.32 -35.52
C THR A 291 14.71 -13.53 -34.44
N ASN A 292 14.30 -12.29 -34.15
CA ASN A 292 14.98 -11.40 -33.23
C ASN A 292 14.33 -11.47 -31.84
N PRO A 293 14.99 -12.05 -30.84
CA PRO A 293 14.40 -12.20 -29.50
C PRO A 293 14.29 -10.88 -28.72
N LEU A 294 14.68 -9.75 -29.31
CA LEU A 294 14.61 -8.41 -28.72
C LEU A 294 13.39 -7.60 -29.18
N THR A 295 12.59 -8.13 -30.11
CA THR A 295 11.40 -7.46 -30.64
C THR A 295 10.16 -8.21 -30.22
N SER A 296 9.16 -7.49 -29.71
CA SER A 296 7.89 -8.08 -29.33
C SER A 296 6.99 -8.30 -30.56
N GLU A 297 6.31 -9.44 -30.60
CA GLU A 297 5.26 -9.73 -31.58
C GLU A 297 3.87 -9.30 -31.12
N GLY A 298 3.77 -8.76 -29.91
CA GLY A 298 2.53 -8.33 -29.28
C GLY A 298 2.42 -6.80 -29.22
N ILE A 299 1.20 -6.29 -29.28
CA ILE A 299 0.90 -4.87 -29.09
C ILE A 299 -0.47 -4.68 -28.46
N TYR A 300 -0.61 -3.62 -27.67
CA TYR A 300 -1.91 -3.23 -27.14
C TYR A 300 -2.65 -2.29 -28.11
N VAL A 301 -3.95 -2.51 -28.29
CA VAL A 301 -4.82 -1.64 -29.09
C VAL A 301 -5.84 -0.98 -28.18
N PHE A 302 -5.67 0.32 -27.95
CA PHE A 302 -6.53 1.10 -27.06
C PHE A 302 -7.78 1.62 -27.80
N THR A 303 -8.95 1.23 -27.32
CA THR A 303 -10.25 1.58 -27.90
C THR A 303 -11.06 2.55 -27.03
N SER A 304 -10.57 2.93 -25.84
CA SER A 304 -11.25 3.75 -24.80
C SER A 304 -12.57 3.20 -24.25
N THR A 305 -13.10 2.15 -24.86
CA THR A 305 -14.35 1.46 -24.56
C THR A 305 -14.14 -0.03 -24.79
N THR A 306 -15.06 -0.87 -24.30
CA THR A 306 -14.99 -2.32 -24.53
C THR A 306 -14.94 -2.61 -26.04
N PRO A 307 -13.92 -3.33 -26.53
CA PRO A 307 -13.77 -3.62 -27.94
C PRO A 307 -14.82 -4.63 -28.43
N THR A 308 -15.13 -4.59 -29.72
CA THR A 308 -16.08 -5.51 -30.37
C THR A 308 -15.45 -6.82 -30.85
N VAL A 309 -14.13 -6.94 -30.76
CA VAL A 309 -13.38 -8.15 -31.12
C VAL A 309 -13.28 -9.12 -29.94
N SER A 310 -12.96 -10.38 -30.21
CA SER A 310 -12.81 -11.44 -29.22
C SER A 310 -11.52 -12.22 -29.44
N ALA A 311 -11.00 -12.82 -28.37
CA ALA A 311 -9.80 -13.65 -28.44
C ALA A 311 -9.96 -14.77 -29.50
N GLY A 312 -8.89 -15.05 -30.24
CA GLY A 312 -8.85 -16.01 -31.34
C GLY A 312 -9.37 -15.47 -32.69
N GLN A 313 -9.82 -14.22 -32.77
CA GLN A 313 -10.07 -13.55 -34.04
C GLN A 313 -8.77 -13.03 -34.64
N ALA A 314 -8.51 -13.39 -35.90
CA ALA A 314 -7.48 -12.71 -36.68
C ALA A 314 -8.12 -11.47 -37.30
N ILE A 315 -7.43 -10.33 -37.19
CA ILE A 315 -7.93 -9.05 -37.67
C ILE A 315 -6.87 -8.31 -38.48
N THR A 316 -7.33 -7.38 -39.31
CA THR A 316 -6.54 -6.25 -39.80
C THR A 316 -7.11 -4.96 -39.22
N LEU A 317 -6.26 -3.99 -38.88
CA LEU A 317 -6.71 -2.65 -38.45
C LEU A 317 -5.73 -1.56 -38.88
N SER A 318 -6.21 -0.32 -38.86
CA SER A 318 -5.38 0.90 -38.95
C SER A 318 -5.35 1.57 -37.57
N GLY A 319 -4.18 1.97 -37.07
CA GLY A 319 -4.05 2.63 -35.78
C GLY A 319 -2.85 3.58 -35.72
N LYS A 320 -2.90 4.57 -34.83
CA LYS A 320 -1.81 5.51 -34.60
C LYS A 320 -0.90 4.98 -33.49
N VAL A 321 0.38 4.82 -33.78
CA VAL A 321 1.39 4.38 -32.81
C VAL A 321 1.61 5.47 -31.77
N ALA A 322 1.55 5.09 -30.50
CA ALA A 322 1.76 5.98 -29.35
C ALA A 322 2.48 5.24 -28.23
N GLU A 323 3.10 6.03 -27.34
CA GLU A 323 3.63 5.56 -26.06
C GLU A 323 2.67 5.94 -24.95
N PHE A 324 2.30 4.96 -24.12
CA PHE A 324 1.46 5.18 -22.96
C PHE A 324 2.25 5.08 -21.67
N ASN A 325 2.41 6.21 -20.99
CA ASN A 325 2.91 6.25 -19.62
C ASN A 325 1.75 5.94 -18.66
N THR A 326 1.83 4.81 -17.97
CA THR A 326 0.78 4.36 -17.03
C THR A 326 0.74 5.15 -15.72
N GLY A 327 1.82 5.86 -15.37
CA GLY A 327 1.94 6.70 -14.19
C GLY A 327 1.86 8.20 -14.50
N ALA A 328 2.13 9.02 -13.49
CA ALA A 328 2.31 10.46 -13.69
C ALA A 328 3.55 10.72 -14.55
N ALA A 329 3.57 11.85 -15.27
CA ALA A 329 4.75 12.25 -16.05
C ALA A 329 6.02 12.43 -15.19
N THR A 330 5.87 12.67 -13.89
CA THR A 330 6.98 12.77 -12.92
C THR A 330 7.41 11.42 -12.34
N ASN A 331 6.69 10.33 -12.61
CA ASN A 331 7.07 9.00 -12.17
C ASN A 331 8.22 8.49 -13.06
N ALA A 332 9.42 8.42 -12.50
CA ALA A 332 10.61 8.04 -13.25
C ALA A 332 10.56 6.59 -13.77
N LEU A 333 9.89 5.68 -13.06
CA LEU A 333 9.79 4.27 -13.46
C LEU A 333 8.93 4.12 -14.71
N THR A 334 7.69 4.61 -14.66
CA THR A 334 6.75 4.51 -15.80
C THR A 334 7.08 5.45 -16.95
N ALA A 335 7.84 6.53 -16.71
CA ALA A 335 8.36 7.36 -17.78
C ALA A 335 9.56 6.73 -18.51
N ALA A 336 10.32 5.86 -17.85
CA ALA A 336 11.42 5.11 -18.47
C ALA A 336 10.93 3.87 -19.24
N HIS A 337 9.75 3.35 -18.88
CA HIS A 337 9.12 2.18 -19.47
C HIS A 337 7.67 2.50 -19.85
N THR A 338 7.49 3.12 -21.01
CA THR A 338 6.17 3.37 -21.60
C THR A 338 5.72 2.14 -22.38
N MET A 339 4.41 1.93 -22.45
CA MET A 339 3.84 0.86 -23.26
C MET A 339 3.58 1.33 -24.68
N THR A 340 4.09 0.60 -25.67
CA THR A 340 3.78 0.88 -27.07
C THR A 340 2.36 0.40 -27.37
N GLU A 341 1.51 1.30 -27.85
CA GLU A 341 0.12 1.00 -28.18
C GLU A 341 -0.35 1.60 -29.51
N LEU A 342 -1.43 1.03 -30.04
CA LEU A 342 -2.20 1.60 -31.15
C LEU A 342 -3.42 2.34 -30.61
N THR A 343 -3.49 3.63 -30.87
CA THR A 343 -4.61 4.51 -30.52
C THR A 343 -5.44 4.86 -31.76
N SER A 344 -6.66 5.35 -31.52
CA SER A 344 -7.62 5.71 -32.58
C SER A 344 -7.82 4.60 -33.63
N PRO A 345 -8.04 3.34 -33.21
CA PRO A 345 -8.13 2.23 -34.15
C PRO A 345 -9.33 2.41 -35.09
N SER A 346 -9.13 2.11 -36.36
CA SER A 346 -10.11 2.18 -37.43
C SER A 346 -9.93 1.00 -38.39
N ASN A 347 -10.89 0.78 -39.30
CA ASN A 347 -10.85 -0.32 -40.27
C ASN A 347 -10.59 -1.70 -39.63
N ILE A 348 -11.11 -1.95 -38.43
CA ILE A 348 -11.01 -3.25 -37.77
C ILE A 348 -11.86 -4.25 -38.57
N VAL A 349 -11.19 -5.16 -39.26
CA VAL A 349 -11.82 -6.21 -40.08
C VAL A 349 -11.40 -7.57 -39.56
N VAL A 350 -12.36 -8.38 -39.13
CA VAL A 350 -12.13 -9.79 -38.77
C VAL A 350 -11.91 -10.59 -40.05
N THR A 351 -10.73 -11.17 -40.21
CA THR A 351 -10.35 -11.97 -41.38
C THR A 351 -10.59 -13.46 -41.16
N SER A 352 -10.48 -13.94 -39.93
CA SER A 352 -10.84 -15.31 -39.54
C SER A 352 -11.08 -15.42 -38.03
N SER A 353 -11.59 -16.56 -37.56
CA SER A 353 -11.88 -16.83 -36.14
C SER A 353 -11.47 -18.25 -35.77
N GLY A 354 -11.25 -18.50 -34.47
CA GLY A 354 -10.80 -19.79 -33.95
C GLY A 354 -9.28 -20.00 -34.10
N ASN A 355 -8.52 -18.93 -34.29
CA ASN A 355 -7.06 -18.96 -34.30
C ASN A 355 -6.51 -19.08 -32.88
N SER A 356 -5.31 -19.63 -32.75
CA SER A 356 -4.58 -19.72 -31.49
C SER A 356 -3.14 -19.29 -31.66
N ILE A 357 -2.62 -18.55 -30.69
CA ILE A 357 -1.19 -18.27 -30.54
C ILE A 357 -0.63 -19.24 -29.49
N THR A 358 0.47 -19.90 -29.80
CA THR A 358 1.22 -20.70 -28.80
C THR A 358 1.90 -19.72 -27.83
N PRO A 359 1.63 -19.78 -26.52
CA PRO A 359 2.28 -18.88 -25.57
C PRO A 359 3.80 -19.04 -25.56
N THR A 360 4.53 -17.93 -25.48
CA THR A 360 5.98 -17.95 -25.27
C THR A 360 6.28 -18.38 -23.84
N VAL A 361 7.05 -19.45 -23.66
CA VAL A 361 7.43 -19.92 -22.32
C VAL A 361 8.54 -19.06 -21.75
N ILE A 362 8.34 -18.53 -20.55
CA ILE A 362 9.34 -17.79 -19.79
C ILE A 362 9.57 -18.41 -18.41
N THR A 363 10.77 -18.17 -17.88
CA THR A 363 11.18 -18.57 -16.54
C THR A 363 11.65 -17.34 -15.78
N LEU A 364 11.26 -17.25 -14.50
CA LEU A 364 11.84 -16.29 -13.56
C LEU A 364 12.97 -16.98 -12.75
N PRO A 365 14.04 -16.27 -12.38
CA PRO A 365 14.27 -14.83 -12.55
C PRO A 365 14.50 -14.39 -14.02
N ALA A 366 14.03 -13.20 -14.38
CA ALA A 366 14.18 -12.59 -15.70
C ALA A 366 14.58 -11.11 -15.58
N PRO A 367 15.57 -10.62 -16.34
CA PRO A 367 15.88 -9.19 -16.43
C PRO A 367 14.73 -8.40 -17.07
N GLU A 368 14.55 -7.13 -16.70
CA GLU A 368 13.51 -6.26 -17.28
C GLU A 368 13.59 -6.18 -18.80
N ALA A 369 14.79 -6.10 -19.39
CA ALA A 369 14.95 -6.08 -20.85
C ALA A 369 14.41 -7.34 -21.54
N GLN A 370 14.38 -8.48 -20.86
CA GLN A 370 13.75 -9.70 -21.38
C GLN A 370 12.22 -9.61 -21.33
N LEU A 371 11.66 -8.97 -20.31
CA LEU A 371 10.21 -8.77 -20.18
C LEU A 371 9.71 -7.69 -21.15
N GLU A 372 10.50 -6.63 -21.37
CA GLU A 372 10.28 -5.59 -22.39
C GLU A 372 10.12 -6.20 -23.78
N ALA A 373 11.04 -7.09 -24.17
CA ALA A 373 11.00 -7.77 -25.47
C ALA A 373 9.77 -8.67 -25.66
N LEU A 374 8.96 -8.85 -24.62
CA LEU A 374 7.72 -9.63 -24.65
C LEU A 374 6.47 -8.76 -24.49
N GLU A 375 6.60 -7.43 -24.39
CA GLU A 375 5.47 -6.52 -24.16
C GLU A 375 4.29 -6.79 -25.10
N GLY A 376 3.11 -7.06 -24.54
CA GLY A 376 1.89 -7.35 -25.28
C GLY A 376 1.76 -8.80 -25.78
N MET A 377 2.80 -9.64 -25.63
CA MET A 377 2.76 -11.05 -26.04
C MET A 377 2.04 -11.92 -25.03
N LEU A 378 1.40 -12.97 -25.54
CA LEU A 378 0.91 -14.11 -24.77
C LEU A 378 2.10 -14.98 -24.31
N VAL A 379 2.28 -15.08 -22.99
CA VAL A 379 3.36 -15.82 -22.34
C VAL A 379 2.84 -16.88 -21.38
N THR A 380 3.69 -17.84 -21.02
CA THR A 380 3.47 -18.74 -19.89
C THR A 380 4.69 -18.70 -18.98
N VAL A 381 4.50 -18.25 -17.74
CA VAL A 381 5.50 -18.38 -16.68
C VAL A 381 5.41 -19.82 -16.16
N ASN A 382 6.43 -20.63 -16.46
CA ASN A 382 6.48 -22.06 -16.15
C ASN A 382 7.29 -22.39 -14.88
N THR A 383 7.62 -21.37 -14.08
CA THR A 383 8.21 -21.53 -12.75
C THR A 383 7.08 -21.42 -11.73
N GLN A 384 7.07 -22.28 -10.71
CA GLN A 384 6.16 -22.10 -9.57
C GLN A 384 6.44 -20.74 -8.90
N LEU A 385 5.37 -19.97 -8.70
CA LEU A 385 5.42 -18.65 -8.10
C LEU A 385 4.77 -18.67 -6.71
N THR A 386 5.21 -17.75 -5.87
CA THR A 386 4.67 -17.49 -4.53
C THR A 386 3.99 -16.14 -4.52
N ALA A 387 2.82 -16.03 -3.90
CA ALA A 387 2.20 -14.75 -3.58
C ALA A 387 3.10 -14.01 -2.59
N SER A 388 3.77 -12.96 -3.04
CA SER A 388 4.74 -12.19 -2.25
C SER A 388 4.06 -11.01 -1.55
N GLN A 389 3.02 -10.43 -2.17
CA GLN A 389 2.18 -9.38 -1.60
C GLN A 389 0.76 -9.43 -2.19
N ASN A 390 -0.22 -9.12 -1.36
CA ASN A 390 -1.66 -9.17 -1.66
C ASN A 390 -2.42 -7.89 -1.23
N TYR A 391 -1.70 -6.81 -0.90
CA TYR A 391 -2.29 -5.55 -0.41
C TYR A 391 -3.32 -4.95 -1.38
N PHE A 392 -3.02 -4.98 -2.68
CA PHE A 392 -3.88 -4.42 -3.73
C PHE A 392 -4.93 -5.40 -4.28
N LEU A 393 -5.03 -6.61 -3.73
CA LEU A 393 -5.91 -7.67 -4.23
C LEU A 393 -7.38 -7.24 -4.30
N GLY A 394 -7.92 -6.80 -3.17
CA GLY A 394 -9.33 -6.41 -3.08
C GLY A 394 -9.65 -5.14 -3.85
N ARG A 395 -8.67 -4.24 -3.99
CA ARG A 395 -8.89 -2.91 -4.58
C ARG A 395 -8.68 -2.87 -6.08
N TYR A 396 -7.69 -3.60 -6.60
CA TYR A 396 -7.26 -3.53 -8.01
C TYR A 396 -7.10 -4.91 -8.66
N GLY A 397 -7.42 -6.00 -7.97
CA GLY A 397 -7.22 -7.34 -8.52
C GLY A 397 -5.73 -7.67 -8.74
N GLN A 398 -4.84 -7.08 -7.95
CA GLN A 398 -3.39 -7.20 -8.12
C GLN A 398 -2.72 -8.03 -7.01
N VAL A 399 -1.83 -8.94 -7.41
CA VAL A 399 -0.99 -9.77 -6.52
C VAL A 399 0.43 -9.75 -7.02
N THR A 400 1.39 -9.33 -6.18
CA THR A 400 2.81 -9.45 -6.53
C THR A 400 3.24 -10.89 -6.35
N LEU A 401 3.76 -11.51 -7.40
CA LEU A 401 4.26 -12.87 -7.39
C LEU A 401 5.79 -12.88 -7.42
N SER A 402 6.39 -13.90 -6.80
CA SER A 402 7.83 -14.10 -6.79
C SER A 402 8.23 -15.53 -7.12
N ALA A 403 9.31 -15.69 -7.87
CA ALA A 403 9.96 -16.98 -8.05
C ALA A 403 10.88 -17.34 -6.87
N SER A 404 11.07 -18.64 -6.65
CA SER A 404 11.94 -19.19 -5.60
C SER A 404 11.51 -18.82 -4.18
N GLY A 405 10.19 -18.79 -3.93
CA GLY A 405 9.63 -18.48 -2.62
C GLY A 405 9.46 -16.98 -2.39
N ARG A 406 9.21 -16.60 -1.13
CA ARG A 406 9.10 -15.21 -0.70
C ARG A 406 10.42 -14.46 -0.87
N LEU A 407 10.28 -13.14 -0.98
CA LEU A 407 11.42 -12.23 -1.03
C LEU A 407 11.62 -11.62 0.35
N GLU A 408 12.87 -11.61 0.81
CA GLU A 408 13.27 -10.94 2.04
C GLU A 408 13.76 -9.53 1.72
N LYS A 409 13.43 -8.56 2.56
CA LYS A 409 13.94 -7.19 2.46
C LYS A 409 15.48 -7.20 2.56
N PRO A 410 16.23 -6.60 1.62
CA PRO A 410 17.70 -6.65 1.65
C PRO A 410 18.32 -6.15 2.96
N THR A 411 17.79 -5.07 3.54
CA THR A 411 18.25 -4.50 4.81
C THR A 411 17.74 -5.26 6.06
N ASN A 412 16.99 -6.34 5.88
CA ASN A 412 16.73 -7.32 6.93
C ASN A 412 17.93 -8.26 7.13
N LYS A 413 18.68 -8.54 6.06
CA LYS A 413 19.76 -9.52 6.02
C LYS A 413 21.16 -8.94 5.90
N PHE A 414 21.31 -7.84 5.17
CA PHE A 414 22.60 -7.20 4.90
C PHE A 414 22.60 -5.76 5.38
N ARG A 415 23.77 -5.26 5.78
CA ARG A 415 23.91 -3.85 6.17
C ARG A 415 23.56 -2.92 4.99
N PRO A 416 22.88 -1.79 5.25
CA PRO A 416 22.55 -0.78 4.25
C PRO A 416 23.76 -0.31 3.43
N GLY A 417 23.51 0.01 2.16
CA GLY A 417 24.55 0.51 1.24
C GLY A 417 25.66 -0.49 0.86
N THR A 418 25.59 -1.75 1.33
CA THR A 418 26.56 -2.78 0.95
C THR A 418 26.27 -3.38 -0.43
N VAL A 419 27.30 -3.93 -1.06
CA VAL A 419 27.18 -4.63 -2.36
C VAL A 419 26.24 -5.85 -2.24
N ASP A 420 26.25 -6.56 -1.11
CA ASP A 420 25.36 -7.70 -0.90
C ASP A 420 23.89 -7.28 -0.81
N ALA A 421 23.58 -6.17 -0.12
CA ALA A 421 22.24 -5.60 -0.10
C ALA A 421 21.78 -5.20 -1.52
N ALA A 422 22.64 -4.53 -2.29
CA ALA A 422 22.34 -4.14 -3.67
C ALA A 422 22.14 -5.35 -4.60
N ASN A 423 22.97 -6.39 -4.47
CA ASN A 423 22.84 -7.63 -5.24
C ASN A 423 21.54 -8.37 -4.91
N MET A 424 21.15 -8.40 -3.63
CA MET A 424 19.88 -9.00 -3.20
C MET A 424 18.69 -8.21 -3.72
N ALA A 425 18.71 -6.87 -3.68
CA ALA A 425 17.67 -6.03 -4.26
C ALA A 425 17.52 -6.29 -5.78
N ALA A 426 18.63 -6.34 -6.52
CA ALA A 426 18.62 -6.64 -7.95
C ALA A 426 18.08 -8.06 -8.23
N SER A 427 18.43 -9.04 -7.39
CA SER A 427 17.91 -10.40 -7.50
C SER A 427 16.41 -10.49 -7.17
N ASN A 428 15.93 -9.72 -6.20
CA ASN A 428 14.51 -9.65 -5.86
C ASN A 428 13.70 -9.08 -7.03
N ALA A 429 14.14 -7.96 -7.62
CA ALA A 429 13.50 -7.33 -8.77
C ALA A 429 13.35 -8.31 -9.96
N GLN A 430 14.39 -9.09 -10.27
CA GLN A 430 14.34 -10.08 -11.35
C GLN A 430 13.41 -11.26 -11.07
N ARG A 431 13.04 -11.50 -9.81
CA ARG A 431 12.17 -12.61 -9.41
C ARG A 431 10.70 -12.24 -9.34
N GLN A 432 10.35 -10.96 -9.48
CA GLN A 432 8.99 -10.47 -9.34
C GLN A 432 8.25 -10.36 -10.66
N ILE A 433 6.95 -10.61 -10.62
CA ILE A 433 5.99 -10.23 -11.66
C ILE A 433 4.65 -9.92 -11.00
N LEU A 434 3.91 -8.93 -11.50
CA LEU A 434 2.58 -8.61 -10.98
C LEU A 434 1.52 -9.45 -11.68
N LEU A 435 0.69 -10.18 -10.95
CA LEU A 435 -0.55 -10.75 -11.49
C LEU A 435 -1.64 -9.68 -11.39
N ASP A 436 -2.23 -9.31 -12.52
CA ASP A 436 -3.30 -8.30 -12.63
C ASP A 436 -4.55 -8.97 -13.21
N ASP A 437 -5.76 -8.56 -12.84
CA ASP A 437 -7.01 -9.20 -13.31
C ASP A 437 -7.40 -8.79 -14.74
N GLY A 438 -6.69 -7.83 -15.34
CA GLY A 438 -6.97 -7.31 -16.68
C GLY A 438 -8.15 -6.37 -16.72
N SER A 439 -8.53 -5.79 -15.58
CA SER A 439 -9.60 -4.84 -15.44
C SER A 439 -9.08 -3.53 -14.86
N SER A 440 -9.47 -2.41 -15.46
CA SER A 440 -9.21 -1.07 -14.89
C SER A 440 -10.18 -0.68 -13.77
N LEU A 441 -11.08 -1.59 -13.37
CA LEU A 441 -12.07 -1.33 -12.32
C LEU A 441 -11.43 -1.39 -10.93
N GLN A 442 -11.92 -0.52 -10.04
CA GLN A 442 -11.64 -0.62 -8.61
C GLN A 442 -12.68 -1.49 -7.92
N ASN A 443 -12.24 -2.27 -6.93
CA ASN A 443 -13.05 -3.19 -6.12
C ASN A 443 -13.79 -4.23 -6.98
N PRO A 444 -13.06 -4.98 -7.84
CA PRO A 444 -13.66 -5.96 -8.72
C PRO A 444 -14.59 -6.93 -7.97
N ASN A 445 -15.73 -7.22 -8.60
CA ASN A 445 -16.77 -8.11 -8.08
C ASN A 445 -17.11 -9.20 -9.12
N PRO A 446 -16.82 -10.48 -8.83
CA PRO A 446 -16.19 -11.00 -7.62
C PRO A 446 -14.72 -10.55 -7.46
N THR A 447 -14.20 -10.56 -6.23
CA THR A 447 -12.78 -10.26 -5.99
C THR A 447 -11.90 -11.36 -6.60
N PRO A 448 -10.97 -11.02 -7.51
CA PRO A 448 -10.10 -11.99 -8.18
C PRO A 448 -9.24 -12.76 -7.19
N TYR A 449 -8.85 -13.98 -7.57
CA TYR A 449 -7.86 -14.83 -6.90
C TYR A 449 -8.12 -15.18 -5.43
N ILE A 450 -9.24 -14.76 -4.87
CA ILE A 450 -9.58 -15.11 -3.50
C ILE A 450 -9.91 -16.60 -3.44
N GLY A 451 -9.24 -17.31 -2.54
CA GLY A 451 -9.27 -18.76 -2.46
C GLY A 451 -10.02 -19.27 -1.24
N THR A 452 -9.61 -20.46 -0.79
CA THR A 452 -10.11 -21.12 0.42
C THR A 452 -10.10 -20.17 1.63
N ASP A 453 -11.17 -20.25 2.44
CA ASP A 453 -11.40 -19.40 3.61
C ASP A 453 -11.50 -17.91 3.30
N ASN A 454 -11.91 -17.56 2.07
CA ASN A 454 -12.09 -16.19 1.59
C ASN A 454 -10.84 -15.32 1.78
N THR A 455 -9.67 -15.90 1.50
CA THR A 455 -8.39 -15.16 1.50
C THR A 455 -7.44 -15.70 0.43
N LEU A 456 -6.44 -14.89 0.10
CA LEU A 456 -5.22 -15.31 -0.58
C LEU A 456 -4.07 -14.84 0.31
N ARG A 457 -3.32 -15.75 0.91
CA ARG A 457 -2.24 -15.37 1.82
C ARG A 457 -0.96 -15.16 1.03
N ALA A 458 -0.16 -14.19 1.45
CA ALA A 458 1.24 -14.20 1.06
C ALA A 458 1.84 -15.57 1.46
N GLY A 459 2.77 -16.10 0.69
CA GLY A 459 3.29 -17.46 0.83
C GLY A 459 2.47 -18.55 0.12
N ASP A 460 1.22 -18.31 -0.29
CA ASP A 460 0.48 -19.25 -1.16
C ASP A 460 1.15 -19.35 -2.53
N THR A 461 0.96 -20.48 -3.23
CA THR A 461 1.69 -20.76 -4.47
C THR A 461 0.79 -20.92 -5.68
N VAL A 462 1.33 -20.68 -6.86
CA VAL A 462 0.70 -20.97 -8.16
C VAL A 462 1.74 -21.62 -9.07
N ASP A 463 1.40 -22.75 -9.70
CA ASP A 463 2.39 -23.54 -10.45
C ASP A 463 2.79 -22.91 -11.78
N SER A 464 1.82 -22.29 -12.47
CA SER A 464 2.05 -21.61 -13.75
C SER A 464 1.00 -20.53 -13.98
N VAL A 465 1.39 -19.46 -14.67
CA VAL A 465 0.46 -18.41 -15.11
C VAL A 465 0.61 -18.19 -16.61
N THR A 466 -0.49 -18.30 -17.35
CA THR A 466 -0.56 -17.99 -18.77
C THR A 466 -1.39 -16.72 -18.97
N GLY A 467 -0.82 -15.74 -19.67
CA GLY A 467 -1.43 -14.43 -19.82
C GLY A 467 -0.64 -13.55 -20.78
N VAL A 468 -1.19 -12.37 -21.08
CA VAL A 468 -0.46 -11.34 -21.84
C VAL A 468 0.32 -10.45 -20.89
N ILE A 469 1.54 -10.07 -21.26
CA ILE A 469 2.40 -9.23 -20.42
C ILE A 469 2.30 -7.76 -20.82
N ASP A 470 2.33 -6.84 -19.85
CA ASP A 470 2.50 -5.40 -20.09
C ASP A 470 3.30 -4.76 -18.95
N TYR A 471 3.45 -3.43 -18.96
CA TYR A 471 4.12 -2.69 -17.90
C TYR A 471 3.22 -1.61 -17.31
N GLY A 472 3.19 -1.49 -15.98
CA GLY A 472 2.63 -0.29 -15.36
C GLY A 472 2.54 -0.29 -13.85
N LEU A 473 1.75 0.65 -13.31
CA LEU A 473 1.61 0.88 -11.86
C LEU A 473 1.25 -0.40 -11.09
N SER A 474 2.03 -0.71 -10.06
CA SER A 474 1.80 -1.78 -9.09
C SER A 474 1.29 -1.25 -7.75
N THR A 475 0.84 0.01 -7.74
CA THR A 475 0.32 0.73 -6.57
C THR A 475 -0.91 1.57 -6.92
N ASN A 476 -1.54 2.17 -5.92
CA ASN A 476 -2.65 3.11 -6.08
C ASN A 476 -2.22 4.57 -6.29
N ASP A 477 -0.92 4.84 -6.26
CA ASP A 477 -0.34 6.17 -6.44
C ASP A 477 0.27 6.25 -7.84
N ASN A 478 -0.11 7.28 -8.61
CA ASN A 478 0.45 7.47 -9.95
C ASN A 478 1.93 7.88 -9.94
N THR A 479 2.49 8.22 -8.79
CA THR A 479 3.92 8.44 -8.55
C THR A 479 4.61 7.24 -7.87
N GLY A 480 3.87 6.19 -7.54
CA GLY A 480 4.36 5.00 -6.85
C GLY A 480 5.07 3.99 -7.76
N LEU A 481 5.26 2.78 -7.26
CA LEU A 481 5.96 1.71 -7.98
C LEU A 481 5.22 1.25 -9.24
N ALA A 482 6.01 0.70 -10.16
CA ALA A 482 5.55 0.05 -11.37
C ALA A 482 6.30 -1.28 -11.57
N SER A 483 5.68 -2.19 -12.30
CA SER A 483 6.22 -3.53 -12.55
C SER A 483 5.64 -4.09 -13.84
N TYR A 484 6.34 -5.06 -14.44
CA TYR A 484 5.74 -5.91 -15.46
C TYR A 484 4.60 -6.72 -14.88
N LYS A 485 3.50 -6.78 -15.61
CA LYS A 485 2.28 -7.45 -15.20
C LYS A 485 1.91 -8.54 -16.18
N ILE A 486 1.32 -9.62 -15.66
CA ILE A 486 0.69 -10.65 -16.44
C ILE A 486 -0.82 -10.59 -16.25
N HIS A 487 -1.53 -10.44 -17.36
CA HIS A 487 -2.98 -10.45 -17.43
C HIS A 487 -3.45 -11.83 -17.87
N PRO A 488 -4.02 -12.65 -16.98
CA PRO A 488 -4.25 -14.05 -17.26
C PRO A 488 -5.30 -14.24 -18.37
N THR A 489 -5.05 -15.21 -19.25
CA THR A 489 -6.00 -15.66 -20.29
C THR A 489 -6.65 -16.99 -19.91
N THR A 490 -6.14 -17.63 -18.86
CA THR A 490 -6.71 -18.83 -18.23
C THR A 490 -6.99 -18.54 -16.75
N ALA A 491 -7.94 -19.25 -16.15
CA ALA A 491 -8.20 -19.11 -14.72
C ALA A 491 -6.94 -19.42 -13.90
N VAL A 492 -6.59 -18.53 -12.97
CA VAL A 492 -5.48 -18.72 -12.03
C VAL A 492 -6.02 -19.31 -10.74
N THR A 493 -5.43 -20.40 -10.27
CA THR A 493 -5.80 -21.05 -9.01
C THR A 493 -4.57 -21.15 -8.12
N PHE A 494 -4.68 -20.61 -6.91
CA PHE A 494 -3.63 -20.71 -5.90
C PHE A 494 -3.79 -21.97 -5.04
N THR A 495 -2.66 -22.55 -4.67
CA THR A 495 -2.55 -23.62 -3.69
C THR A 495 -2.21 -23.02 -2.32
N ARG A 496 -3.08 -23.28 -1.33
CA ARG A 496 -2.85 -22.87 0.08
C ARG A 496 -1.76 -23.72 0.70
N VAL A 497 -0.54 -23.21 0.70
CA VAL A 497 0.61 -23.82 1.40
C VAL A 497 0.96 -23.08 2.69
N ASN A 498 0.57 -21.81 2.82
CA ASN A 498 0.72 -21.04 4.05
C ASN A 498 -0.54 -21.12 4.92
N GLN A 499 -0.66 -22.21 5.69
CA GLN A 499 -1.84 -22.51 6.49
C GLN A 499 -2.00 -21.56 7.68
N ARG A 500 -3.25 -21.23 7.99
CA ARG A 500 -3.65 -20.44 9.15
C ARG A 500 -3.49 -21.27 10.43
N SER A 501 -2.75 -20.80 11.44
CA SER A 501 -2.68 -21.44 12.76
C SER A 501 -3.61 -20.78 13.78
N ALA A 502 -4.42 -21.57 14.49
CA ALA A 502 -5.40 -21.05 15.45
C ALA A 502 -4.78 -20.35 16.68
N GLN A 503 -3.52 -20.64 16.97
CA GLN A 503 -2.74 -20.07 18.07
C GLN A 503 -1.25 -20.00 17.65
N PRO A 504 -0.44 -19.15 18.29
CA PRO A 504 1.01 -19.12 18.10
C PRO A 504 1.66 -20.48 18.45
N ASP A 505 2.80 -20.76 17.82
CA ASP A 505 3.66 -21.87 18.22
C ASP A 505 4.22 -21.67 19.64
N GLU A 506 4.54 -22.77 20.31
CA GLU A 506 5.04 -22.76 21.68
C GLU A 506 6.46 -22.19 21.77
N VAL A 507 6.63 -21.18 22.62
CA VAL A 507 7.93 -20.50 22.88
C VAL A 507 8.66 -21.04 24.12
N GLY A 508 8.08 -22.04 24.79
CA GLY A 508 8.61 -22.62 26.03
C GLY A 508 8.58 -21.66 27.23
N GLY A 509 9.26 -22.07 28.30
CA GLY A 509 9.42 -21.26 29.52
C GLY A 509 8.23 -21.29 30.49
N ASN A 510 8.34 -20.54 31.58
CA ASN A 510 7.29 -20.37 32.58
C ASN A 510 6.52 -19.06 32.47
N LEU A 511 7.08 -18.07 31.76
CA LEU A 511 6.41 -16.82 31.44
C LEU A 511 6.42 -16.57 29.93
N ARG A 512 5.37 -15.90 29.45
CA ARG A 512 5.29 -15.40 28.08
C ARG A 512 5.21 -13.88 28.08
N ILE A 513 5.93 -13.21 27.20
CA ILE A 513 5.78 -11.77 26.94
C ILE A 513 5.58 -11.55 25.45
N ALA A 514 4.79 -10.55 25.05
CA ALA A 514 4.58 -10.27 23.62
C ALA A 514 4.56 -8.77 23.30
N SER A 515 4.86 -8.46 22.05
CA SER A 515 4.74 -7.15 21.42
C SER A 515 3.62 -7.20 20.38
N ALA A 516 2.72 -6.21 20.36
CA ALA A 516 1.62 -6.13 19.40
C ALA A 516 1.33 -4.67 18.98
N ASN A 517 1.45 -4.39 17.68
CA ASN A 517 0.91 -3.17 17.08
C ASN A 517 -0.59 -3.37 16.82
N LEU A 518 -1.43 -2.43 17.25
CA LEU A 518 -2.89 -2.56 17.22
C LEU A 518 -3.58 -1.89 16.02
N LEU A 519 -2.82 -1.38 15.04
CA LEU A 519 -3.34 -0.71 13.84
C LEU A 519 -4.29 0.46 14.21
N ASN A 520 -3.77 1.43 14.95
CA ASN A 520 -4.48 2.61 15.45
C ASN A 520 -5.76 2.25 16.21
N PHE A 521 -5.65 1.66 17.40
CA PHE A 521 -6.80 1.33 18.24
C PHE A 521 -7.40 2.57 18.92
N PHE A 522 -8.35 3.20 18.24
CA PHE A 522 -9.04 4.41 18.69
C PHE A 522 -10.40 4.11 19.29
N THR A 523 -10.81 4.96 20.24
CA THR A 523 -12.11 4.89 20.93
C THR A 523 -12.99 6.11 20.66
N THR A 524 -12.50 7.04 19.85
CA THR A 524 -13.24 8.17 19.29
C THR A 524 -13.01 8.15 17.79
N PHE A 525 -14.05 8.44 17.00
CA PHE A 525 -14.03 8.20 15.57
C PHE A 525 -14.26 9.47 14.76
N SER A 526 -13.95 9.40 13.46
CA SER A 526 -14.07 10.53 12.53
C SER A 526 -15.53 10.96 12.31
N ASP A 527 -16.50 10.08 12.54
CA ASP A 527 -17.95 10.35 12.51
C ASP A 527 -18.47 11.13 13.74
N GLY A 528 -17.60 11.41 14.71
CA GLY A 528 -17.92 12.12 15.94
C GLY A 528 -18.43 11.23 17.08
N ASN A 529 -18.57 9.92 16.87
CA ASN A 529 -19.00 8.97 17.88
C ASN A 529 -17.81 8.40 18.68
N THR A 530 -18.13 7.72 19.79
CA THR A 530 -17.14 7.04 20.62
C THR A 530 -17.52 5.59 20.89
N ALA A 531 -16.54 4.78 21.29
CA ALA A 531 -16.73 3.40 21.73
C ALA A 531 -17.68 3.28 22.95
N SER A 532 -17.83 4.36 23.74
CA SER A 532 -18.75 4.43 24.88
C SER A 532 -20.16 4.91 24.51
N GLY A 533 -20.43 5.13 23.22
CA GLY A 533 -21.75 5.56 22.73
C GLY A 533 -22.02 7.06 22.88
N GLN A 534 -20.98 7.87 23.08
CA GLN A 534 -21.09 9.33 23.07
C GLN A 534 -20.99 9.85 21.63
N SER A 535 -21.50 11.07 21.39
CA SER A 535 -21.47 11.74 20.09
C SER A 535 -20.90 13.17 20.20
N GLY A 536 -20.43 13.73 19.08
CA GLY A 536 -19.90 15.09 18.99
C GLY A 536 -18.46 15.26 19.48
N GLN A 537 -17.69 14.17 19.55
CA GLN A 537 -16.29 14.19 19.99
C GLN A 537 -15.34 14.18 18.78
N GLY A 538 -14.24 14.93 18.85
CA GLY A 538 -13.10 14.68 17.97
C GLY A 538 -12.08 13.76 18.64
N CYS A 539 -10.96 13.53 17.97
CA CYS A 539 -9.91 12.65 18.47
C CYS A 539 -8.81 13.44 19.20
N ALA A 540 -8.30 12.87 20.28
CA ALA A 540 -7.14 13.40 20.99
C ALA A 540 -5.87 13.31 20.10
N PRO A 541 -4.91 14.26 20.24
CA PRO A 541 -4.80 15.26 21.29
C PRO A 541 -5.55 16.58 21.05
N SER A 542 -5.80 17.01 19.81
CA SER A 542 -6.40 18.32 19.52
C SER A 542 -7.91 18.37 19.77
N GLY A 543 -8.55 17.19 19.87
CA GLY A 543 -10.00 17.08 19.96
C GLY A 543 -10.69 17.34 18.61
N THR A 544 -9.97 17.19 17.49
CA THR A 544 -10.49 17.37 16.13
C THR A 544 -10.47 16.05 15.36
N THR A 545 -11.19 15.99 14.24
CA THR A 545 -11.19 14.80 13.38
C THR A 545 -9.87 14.59 12.63
N ALA A 546 -8.99 15.59 12.56
CA ALA A 546 -7.67 15.47 11.94
C ALA A 546 -6.72 14.52 12.69
N ASP A 547 -6.97 14.30 13.98
CA ASP A 547 -6.21 13.33 14.78
C ASP A 547 -6.81 11.93 14.76
N CYS A 548 -8.00 11.74 14.18
CA CYS A 548 -8.62 10.44 14.13
C CYS A 548 -7.82 9.50 13.23
N ARG A 549 -7.59 8.29 13.72
CA ARG A 549 -6.91 7.20 13.01
C ARG A 549 -7.62 5.89 13.36
N GLY A 550 -7.39 4.86 12.55
CA GLY A 550 -7.99 3.55 12.74
C GLY A 550 -9.47 3.53 12.34
N ALA A 551 -10.31 2.86 13.12
CA ALA A 551 -11.74 2.75 12.85
C ALA A 551 -12.44 4.11 12.73
N ASP A 552 -13.20 4.28 11.65
CA ASP A 552 -13.94 5.51 11.35
C ASP A 552 -15.33 5.56 11.99
N SER A 553 -15.80 4.44 12.53
CA SER A 553 -17.10 4.32 13.19
C SER A 553 -17.14 3.27 14.29
N SER A 554 -18.20 3.30 15.08
CA SER A 554 -18.46 2.29 16.11
C SER A 554 -18.59 0.86 15.56
N ALA A 555 -19.07 0.70 14.32
CA ALA A 555 -19.22 -0.60 13.67
C ALA A 555 -17.85 -1.22 13.32
N GLU A 556 -16.96 -0.41 12.75
CA GLU A 556 -15.58 -0.80 12.46
C GLU A 556 -14.78 -1.05 13.72
N PHE A 557 -14.95 -0.20 14.73
CA PHE A 557 -14.32 -0.40 16.03
C PHE A 557 -14.72 -1.74 16.64
N ALA A 558 -16.01 -2.12 16.58
CA ALA A 558 -16.45 -3.42 17.06
C ALA A 558 -15.78 -4.57 16.30
N ARG A 559 -15.59 -4.42 14.97
CA ARG A 559 -14.90 -5.40 14.13
C ARG A 559 -13.42 -5.52 14.48
N GLN A 560 -12.71 -4.40 14.59
CA GLN A 560 -11.29 -4.32 14.96
C GLN A 560 -11.07 -4.92 16.36
N ARG A 561 -11.84 -4.44 17.35
CA ARG A 561 -11.79 -4.92 18.74
C ARG A 561 -11.99 -6.43 18.82
N THR A 562 -12.94 -6.98 18.08
CA THR A 562 -13.20 -8.43 18.09
C THR A 562 -11.98 -9.23 17.60
N LYS A 563 -11.34 -8.79 16.51
CA LYS A 563 -10.14 -9.45 15.98
C LYS A 563 -8.95 -9.32 16.95
N LEU A 564 -8.69 -8.11 17.47
CA LEU A 564 -7.60 -7.86 18.43
C LEU A 564 -7.78 -8.66 19.72
N LEU A 565 -8.99 -8.74 20.27
CA LEU A 565 -9.25 -9.54 21.46
C LEU A 565 -9.01 -11.03 21.21
N ALA A 566 -9.35 -11.54 20.01
CA ALA A 566 -9.06 -12.93 19.65
C ALA A 566 -7.53 -13.18 19.54
N GLU A 567 -6.78 -12.25 18.94
CA GLU A 567 -5.32 -12.35 18.82
C GLU A 567 -4.65 -12.33 20.20
N LEU A 568 -4.94 -11.32 21.02
CA LEU A 568 -4.33 -11.16 22.34
C LEU A 568 -4.70 -12.29 23.31
N THR A 569 -5.92 -12.83 23.20
CA THR A 569 -6.33 -14.03 23.97
C THR A 569 -5.52 -15.25 23.57
N ALA A 570 -5.27 -15.45 22.26
CA ALA A 570 -4.50 -16.59 21.76
C ALA A 570 -3.00 -16.48 22.10
N LEU A 571 -2.42 -15.27 22.06
CA LEU A 571 -1.07 -15.00 22.56
C LEU A 571 -0.96 -15.39 24.05
N ASN A 572 -2.00 -15.08 24.84
CA ASN A 572 -2.09 -15.40 26.26
C ASN A 572 -0.85 -14.98 27.06
N ALA A 573 -0.20 -13.88 26.67
CA ALA A 573 1.06 -13.44 27.25
C ALA A 573 0.86 -12.90 28.67
N ASP A 574 1.84 -13.11 29.54
CA ASP A 574 1.82 -12.63 30.93
C ASP A 574 2.16 -11.13 31.02
N VAL A 575 2.87 -10.60 30.02
CA VAL A 575 3.02 -9.15 29.74
C VAL A 575 2.80 -8.90 28.25
N LEU A 576 2.02 -7.86 27.93
CA LEU A 576 1.80 -7.39 26.56
C LEU A 576 2.26 -5.94 26.44
N GLY A 577 3.22 -5.70 25.55
CA GLY A 577 3.57 -4.36 25.06
C GLY A 577 2.73 -4.01 23.85
N LEU A 578 2.09 -2.84 23.88
CA LEU A 578 1.09 -2.43 22.91
C LEU A 578 1.53 -1.14 22.22
N MET A 579 1.45 -1.10 20.89
CA MET A 579 1.68 0.09 20.08
C MET A 579 0.37 0.52 19.41
N GLU A 580 0.33 1.79 18.99
CA GLU A 580 -0.82 2.39 18.29
C GLU A 580 -2.12 2.44 19.10
N LEU A 581 -2.01 2.51 20.42
CA LEU A 581 -3.14 2.89 21.27
C LEU A 581 -3.43 4.36 21.08
N GLN A 582 -4.70 4.75 20.95
CA GLN A 582 -5.04 6.16 21.06
C GLN A 582 -4.50 6.75 22.37
N ASN A 583 -3.96 7.96 22.30
CA ASN A 583 -3.39 8.68 23.43
C ASN A 583 -4.48 9.24 24.37
N ASN A 584 -5.19 8.33 25.05
CA ASN A 584 -6.14 8.59 26.12
C ASN A 584 -6.17 7.40 27.10
N THR A 585 -7.01 7.47 28.12
CA THR A 585 -7.19 6.38 29.09
C THR A 585 -8.23 5.34 28.65
N ALA A 586 -9.17 5.72 27.78
CA ALA A 586 -10.29 4.88 27.38
C ALA A 586 -9.86 3.69 26.49
N ALA A 587 -8.87 3.87 25.61
CA ALA A 587 -8.44 2.84 24.66
C ALA A 587 -7.91 1.59 25.36
N ILE A 588 -6.90 1.73 26.22
CA ILE A 588 -6.31 0.58 26.93
C ILE A 588 -7.30 -0.04 27.93
N GLN A 589 -8.18 0.76 28.54
CA GLN A 589 -9.24 0.26 29.41
C GLN A 589 -10.24 -0.61 28.64
N ASN A 590 -10.67 -0.17 27.46
CA ASN A 590 -11.60 -0.91 26.62
C ASN A 590 -11.06 -2.30 26.22
N LEU A 591 -9.75 -2.36 25.94
CA LEU A 591 -9.04 -3.59 25.62
C LEU A 591 -8.99 -4.54 26.82
N VAL A 592 -8.58 -4.04 28.00
CA VAL A 592 -8.50 -4.84 29.23
C VAL A 592 -9.87 -5.33 29.69
N ASP A 593 -10.91 -4.51 29.59
CA ASP A 593 -12.28 -4.92 29.89
C ASP A 593 -12.75 -6.04 28.96
N GLY A 594 -12.39 -5.96 27.68
CA GLY A 594 -12.66 -7.00 26.69
C GLY A 594 -11.96 -8.31 27.02
N LEU A 595 -10.66 -8.26 27.30
CA LEU A 595 -9.85 -9.44 27.67
C LEU A 595 -10.36 -10.07 28.96
N ASN A 596 -10.64 -9.27 29.98
CA ASN A 596 -11.16 -9.76 31.26
C ASN A 596 -12.59 -10.32 31.12
N SER A 597 -13.38 -9.85 30.17
CA SER A 597 -14.69 -10.46 29.87
C SER A 597 -14.54 -11.84 29.23
N LEU A 598 -13.54 -12.04 28.38
CA LEU A 598 -13.30 -13.31 27.67
C LEU A 598 -12.55 -14.34 28.52
N MET A 599 -11.58 -13.88 29.32
CA MET A 599 -10.62 -14.75 30.02
C MET A 599 -10.91 -14.87 31.52
N GLY A 600 -11.78 -14.01 32.05
CA GLY A 600 -12.12 -13.95 33.47
C GLY A 600 -11.70 -12.62 34.10
N ALA A 601 -12.55 -12.10 34.99
CA ALA A 601 -12.34 -10.80 35.62
C ALA A 601 -11.00 -10.77 36.39
N GLY A 602 -10.23 -9.70 36.18
CA GLY A 602 -8.93 -9.51 36.82
C GLY A 602 -7.76 -10.32 36.22
N THR A 603 -7.97 -10.98 35.07
CA THR A 603 -6.90 -11.68 34.35
C THR A 603 -5.78 -10.73 33.93
N TYR A 604 -6.13 -9.56 33.37
CA TYR A 604 -5.19 -8.51 33.00
C TYR A 604 -5.43 -7.24 33.81
N ALA A 605 -4.34 -6.58 34.15
CA ALA A 605 -4.28 -5.25 34.73
C ALA A 605 -3.47 -4.31 33.84
N ILE A 606 -3.82 -3.03 33.86
CA ILE A 606 -3.15 -1.96 33.13
C ILE A 606 -1.90 -1.51 33.91
N VAL A 607 -0.78 -1.32 33.22
CA VAL A 607 0.30 -0.48 33.74
C VAL A 607 -0.10 0.98 33.54
N PRO A 608 -0.30 1.79 34.60
CA PRO A 608 -0.64 3.20 34.47
C PRO A 608 0.41 3.96 33.67
N ASP A 609 -0.02 5.00 32.96
CA ASP A 609 0.90 5.90 32.25
C ASP A 609 1.92 6.51 33.24
N PRO A 610 3.19 6.71 32.83
CA PRO A 610 4.19 7.39 33.64
C PRO A 610 3.76 8.81 34.02
N LEU A 611 4.19 9.28 35.20
CA LEU A 611 3.91 10.66 35.66
C LEU A 611 4.53 11.73 34.73
N SER A 612 5.61 11.37 34.04
CA SER A 612 6.27 12.20 33.02
C SER A 612 5.51 12.25 31.69
N GLY A 613 4.44 11.48 31.54
CA GLY A 613 3.60 11.42 30.35
C GLY A 613 4.07 10.40 29.31
N VAL A 614 3.33 10.34 28.21
CA VAL A 614 3.48 9.39 27.09
C VAL A 614 3.58 10.10 25.74
N GLY A 615 4.00 11.37 25.77
CA GLY A 615 4.12 12.22 24.58
C GLY A 615 2.79 12.85 24.14
N THR A 616 2.84 13.51 22.98
CA THR A 616 1.75 14.33 22.45
C THR A 616 1.20 13.84 21.10
N ASP A 617 1.69 12.72 20.56
CA ASP A 617 1.13 12.13 19.34
C ASP A 617 -0.30 11.60 19.63
N ALA A 618 -1.11 11.46 18.58
CA ALA A 618 -2.46 10.88 18.66
C ALA A 618 -2.44 9.41 19.10
N ILE A 619 -1.30 8.73 18.92
CA ILE A 619 -1.04 7.39 19.45
C ILE A 619 0.05 7.36 20.51
N LYS A 620 -0.01 6.38 21.39
CA LYS A 620 0.98 6.07 22.42
C LYS A 620 1.28 4.58 22.48
N VAL A 621 2.29 4.23 23.26
CA VAL A 621 2.57 2.86 23.70
C VAL A 621 1.90 2.60 25.06
N GLY A 622 1.69 1.33 25.39
CA GLY A 622 1.13 0.91 26.68
C GLY A 622 1.55 -0.51 27.07
N LEU A 623 1.33 -0.86 28.34
CA LEU A 623 1.57 -2.21 28.84
C LEU A 623 0.36 -2.74 29.63
N ILE A 624 0.05 -4.01 29.45
CA ILE A 624 -0.87 -4.76 30.31
C ILE A 624 -0.19 -6.05 30.78
N TYR A 625 -0.57 -6.57 31.94
CA TYR A 625 0.08 -7.74 32.54
C TYR A 625 -0.90 -8.57 33.36
N LYS A 626 -0.55 -9.83 33.65
CA LYS A 626 -1.35 -10.69 34.52
C LYS A 626 -0.95 -10.54 35.99
N PRO A 627 -1.78 -9.92 36.85
CA PRO A 627 -1.43 -9.67 38.24
C PRO A 627 -1.35 -10.94 39.09
N ALA A 628 -1.91 -12.06 38.62
CA ALA A 628 -1.78 -13.36 39.29
C ALA A 628 -0.37 -13.97 39.18
N LYS A 629 0.44 -13.53 38.21
CA LYS A 629 1.81 -14.04 38.00
C LYS A 629 2.90 -13.00 38.31
N LEU A 630 2.60 -11.72 38.11
CA LEU A 630 3.58 -10.65 38.17
C LEU A 630 3.06 -9.50 39.02
N SER A 631 3.96 -8.90 39.79
CA SER A 631 3.73 -7.63 40.48
C SER A 631 4.61 -6.54 39.86
N ARG A 632 4.13 -5.29 39.89
CA ARG A 632 4.91 -4.13 39.41
C ARG A 632 5.88 -3.69 40.50
N VAL A 633 7.14 -3.47 40.12
CA VAL A 633 8.18 -2.89 40.98
C VAL A 633 8.31 -1.41 40.64
N GLY A 634 7.82 -0.56 41.54
CA GLY A 634 7.78 0.89 41.34
C GLY A 634 6.74 1.35 40.31
N ALA A 635 6.72 2.66 40.05
CA ALA A 635 5.92 3.25 38.99
C ALA A 635 6.56 3.00 37.61
N SER A 636 5.74 3.07 36.56
CA SER A 636 6.23 3.11 35.18
C SER A 636 7.01 4.39 34.91
N ILE A 637 7.95 4.33 33.97
CA ILE A 637 8.87 5.42 33.65
C ILE A 637 8.88 5.63 32.14
N SER A 638 8.84 6.87 31.66
CA SER A 638 9.00 7.18 30.24
C SER A 638 10.43 7.59 29.91
N ASP A 639 10.89 7.28 28.71
CA ASP A 639 12.07 7.91 28.11
C ASP A 639 11.71 9.31 27.62
N THR A 640 12.11 10.34 28.38
CA THR A 640 11.78 11.74 28.09
C THR A 640 12.78 12.41 27.15
N ASP A 641 13.68 11.66 26.51
CA ASP A 641 14.59 12.24 25.53
C ASP A 641 13.81 12.89 24.37
N PRO A 642 14.15 14.13 23.96
CA PRO A 642 13.45 14.83 22.89
C PRO A 642 13.58 14.17 21.51
N ALA A 643 14.47 13.19 21.33
CA ALA A 643 14.49 12.35 20.12
C ALA A 643 13.17 11.62 19.91
N HIS A 644 12.48 11.25 20.99
CA HIS A 644 11.22 10.52 20.94
C HIS A 644 10.03 11.46 20.74
N LYS A 645 9.33 11.30 19.62
CA LYS A 645 7.97 11.88 19.46
C LYS A 645 6.92 11.09 20.24
N ARG A 646 7.18 9.79 20.41
CA ARG A 646 6.41 8.85 21.22
C ARG A 646 7.36 8.25 22.25
N PRO A 647 7.41 8.81 23.48
CA PRO A 647 8.25 8.33 24.55
C PRO A 647 8.10 6.81 24.76
N SER A 648 9.23 6.11 24.82
CA SER A 648 9.24 4.70 25.23
C SER A 648 8.81 4.58 26.68
N VAL A 649 8.09 3.51 27.05
CA VAL A 649 7.58 3.31 28.42
C VAL A 649 8.15 2.02 29.02
N ALA A 650 8.72 2.13 30.22
CA ALA A 650 9.28 1.03 30.97
C ALA A 650 8.43 0.64 32.19
N GLN A 651 8.36 -0.66 32.47
CA GLN A 651 7.91 -1.21 33.74
C GLN A 651 8.78 -2.39 34.16
N THR A 652 9.24 -2.37 35.41
CA THR A 652 9.89 -3.52 36.05
C THR A 652 8.83 -4.42 36.70
N PHE A 653 8.91 -5.72 36.46
CA PHE A 653 8.04 -6.73 37.04
C PHE A 653 8.83 -7.67 37.96
N SER A 654 8.18 -8.15 39.01
CA SER A 654 8.66 -9.23 39.87
C SER A 654 7.71 -10.42 39.77
N ALA A 655 8.26 -11.59 39.48
CA ALA A 655 7.54 -12.85 39.63
C ALA A 655 7.35 -13.21 41.10
N LEU A 656 6.52 -14.23 41.35
CA LEU A 656 6.20 -14.71 42.71
C LEU A 656 7.44 -15.28 43.43
N ASN A 657 8.45 -15.72 42.69
CA ASN A 657 9.75 -16.14 43.23
C ASN A 657 10.69 -14.97 43.59
N GLY A 658 10.30 -13.73 43.26
CA GLY A 658 11.09 -12.52 43.52
C GLY A 658 12.10 -12.20 42.42
N GLU A 659 12.21 -13.04 41.38
CA GLU A 659 13.03 -12.72 40.21
C GLU A 659 12.38 -11.58 39.40
N GLN A 660 13.21 -10.68 38.89
CA GLN A 660 12.76 -9.46 38.23
C GLN A 660 13.27 -9.36 36.78
N PHE A 661 12.51 -8.64 35.97
CA PHE A 661 12.89 -8.19 34.62
C PHE A 661 12.15 -6.89 34.29
N SER A 662 12.68 -6.12 33.36
CA SER A 662 12.06 -4.87 32.89
C SER A 662 11.71 -4.97 31.42
N VAL A 663 10.51 -4.48 31.08
CA VAL A 663 10.03 -4.37 29.71
C VAL A 663 9.98 -2.89 29.35
N VAL A 664 10.53 -2.53 28.19
CA VAL A 664 10.46 -1.20 27.60
C VAL A 664 9.71 -1.31 26.28
N VAL A 665 8.58 -0.61 26.14
CA VAL A 665 7.80 -0.59 24.89
C VAL A 665 8.10 0.68 24.12
N ASN A 666 8.33 0.56 22.82
CA ASN A 666 8.65 1.68 21.93
C ASN A 666 7.82 1.66 20.63
N HIS A 667 7.76 2.80 19.96
CA HIS A 667 7.22 2.93 18.60
C HIS A 667 7.93 4.08 17.88
N PHE A 668 9.00 3.75 17.16
CA PHE A 668 9.90 4.73 16.50
C PHE A 668 9.25 5.42 15.31
N LYS A 669 9.87 6.49 14.81
CA LYS A 669 9.40 7.24 13.64
C LYS A 669 9.29 6.35 12.40
N SER A 670 8.14 6.41 11.73
CA SER A 670 7.88 5.68 10.48
C SER A 670 8.80 6.07 9.31
N LYS A 671 8.98 5.14 8.36
CA LYS A 671 9.84 5.29 7.17
C LYS A 671 9.27 6.21 6.07
N GLY A 672 8.02 6.68 6.20
CA GLY A 672 7.38 7.56 5.22
C GLY A 672 8.03 8.96 5.14
N CYS A 673 8.19 9.49 3.92
CA CYS A 673 8.99 10.68 3.63
C CYS A 673 8.28 12.04 3.83
N THR A 674 7.00 12.04 4.21
CA THR A 674 6.28 13.30 4.44
C THR A 674 6.96 14.14 5.52
N GLY A 675 7.39 15.35 5.15
CA GLY A 675 8.09 16.27 6.05
C GLY A 675 9.57 15.93 6.30
N ALA A 676 10.16 14.96 5.59
CA ALA A 676 11.57 14.65 5.67
C ALA A 676 12.42 15.81 5.13
N SER A 677 13.56 16.08 5.77
CA SER A 677 14.52 17.09 5.33
C SER A 677 15.92 16.79 5.86
N GLY A 678 16.96 17.33 5.22
CA GLY A 678 18.34 17.09 5.64
C GLY A 678 18.70 15.59 5.67
N ALA A 679 19.26 15.12 6.78
CA ALA A 679 19.65 13.71 6.97
C ALA A 679 18.45 12.74 7.08
N ASP A 680 17.22 13.25 7.25
CA ASP A 680 16.01 12.44 7.25
C ASP A 680 15.45 12.18 5.85
N LEU A 681 16.01 12.80 4.80
CA LEU A 681 15.70 12.41 3.43
C LEU A 681 16.12 10.95 3.18
N ASP A 682 15.48 10.29 2.24
CA ASP A 682 15.93 8.97 1.79
C ASP A 682 17.34 9.10 1.20
N GLN A 683 18.28 8.33 1.75
CA GLN A 683 19.68 8.33 1.32
C GLN A 683 19.94 7.32 0.18
N GLY A 684 18.91 6.56 -0.26
CA GLY A 684 19.02 5.58 -1.33
C GLY A 684 19.83 4.32 -0.94
N ASP A 685 19.97 4.06 0.36
CA ASP A 685 20.73 2.94 0.92
C ASP A 685 19.86 1.76 1.38
N GLY A 686 18.54 1.85 1.13
CA GLY A 686 17.54 0.85 1.48
C GLY A 686 16.83 1.10 2.82
N GLN A 687 17.21 2.15 3.57
CA GLN A 687 16.64 2.41 4.89
C GLN A 687 15.39 3.30 4.87
N GLY A 688 15.11 3.97 3.75
CA GLY A 688 14.01 4.92 3.63
C GLY A 688 14.20 6.19 4.46
N CYS A 689 13.20 7.07 4.45
CA CYS A 689 13.26 8.34 5.16
C CYS A 689 13.31 8.18 6.69
N PHE A 690 13.74 9.26 7.36
CA PHE A 690 13.85 9.37 8.82
C PHE A 690 14.75 8.32 9.49
N ASN A 691 15.71 7.73 8.75
CA ASN A 691 16.69 6.82 9.36
C ASN A 691 17.55 7.53 10.41
N ALA A 692 17.97 8.78 10.16
CA ALA A 692 18.75 9.56 11.12
C ALA A 692 17.96 9.81 12.42
N ALA A 693 16.68 10.18 12.33
CA ALA A 693 15.80 10.28 13.50
C ALA A 693 15.66 8.96 14.26
N ARG A 694 15.38 7.85 13.57
CA ARG A 694 15.28 6.51 14.19
C ARG A 694 16.58 6.07 14.86
N LEU A 695 17.74 6.39 14.28
CA LEU A 695 19.04 6.14 14.91
C LEU A 695 19.21 6.96 16.20
N GLY A 696 18.76 8.22 16.20
CA GLY A 696 18.72 9.05 17.41
C GLY A 696 17.82 8.46 18.50
N GLU A 697 16.62 7.98 18.14
CA GLU A 697 15.72 7.26 19.05
C GLU A 697 16.37 5.99 19.62
N SER A 698 17.13 5.26 18.81
CA SER A 698 17.88 4.08 19.27
C SER A 698 19.02 4.40 20.25
N GLN A 699 19.70 5.53 20.05
CA GLN A 699 20.75 5.97 20.97
C GLN A 699 20.18 6.48 22.30
N ALA A 700 19.04 7.17 22.24
CA ALA A 700 18.28 7.60 23.40
C ALA A 700 17.82 6.38 24.23
N ILE A 701 17.20 5.38 23.58
CA ILE A 701 16.68 4.20 24.29
C ILE A 701 17.81 3.40 24.97
N HIS A 702 19.00 3.31 24.36
CA HIS A 702 20.16 2.70 25.02
C HIS A 702 20.58 3.44 26.30
N SER A 703 20.63 4.78 26.24
CA SER A 703 20.95 5.62 27.40
C SER A 703 19.89 5.47 28.50
N PHE A 704 18.62 5.40 28.11
CA PHE A 704 17.51 5.14 29.01
C PHE A 704 17.59 3.76 29.68
N VAL A 705 17.91 2.69 28.93
CA VAL A 705 18.12 1.36 29.52
C VAL A 705 19.26 1.37 30.54
N THR A 706 20.38 2.04 30.23
CA THR A 706 21.51 2.16 31.17
C THR A 706 21.08 2.83 32.48
N ASN A 707 20.30 3.91 32.39
CA ASN A 707 19.75 4.60 33.57
C ASN A 707 18.72 3.74 34.32
N LEU A 708 17.89 2.98 33.61
CA LEU A 708 16.93 2.05 34.19
C LEU A 708 17.65 0.94 34.98
N GLN A 709 18.70 0.33 34.40
CA GLN A 709 19.51 -0.68 35.06
C GLN A 709 20.21 -0.12 36.30
N ALA A 710 20.72 1.12 36.24
CA ALA A 710 21.35 1.78 37.38
C ALA A 710 20.37 2.11 38.51
N SER A 711 19.18 2.60 38.17
CA SER A 711 18.16 3.02 39.16
C SER A 711 17.42 1.86 39.81
N THR A 712 17.22 0.76 39.08
CA THR A 712 16.50 -0.43 39.58
C THR A 712 17.44 -1.51 40.10
N GLY A 713 18.73 -1.48 39.72
CA GLY A 713 19.66 -2.58 39.94
C GLY A 713 19.41 -3.81 39.05
N ASN A 714 18.35 -3.79 38.23
CA ASN A 714 17.95 -4.93 37.41
C ASN A 714 18.62 -4.88 36.04
N GLN A 715 19.45 -5.89 35.74
CA GLN A 715 20.18 -5.97 34.47
C GLN A 715 19.36 -6.58 33.32
N ARG A 716 18.24 -7.24 33.63
CA ARG A 716 17.41 -7.99 32.68
C ARG A 716 16.38 -7.05 32.06
N VAL A 717 16.71 -6.47 30.92
CA VAL A 717 15.84 -5.53 30.20
C VAL A 717 15.60 -6.03 28.78
N VAL A 718 14.35 -5.94 28.32
CA VAL A 718 13.97 -6.20 26.93
C VAL A 718 13.24 -4.98 26.37
N LEU A 719 13.65 -4.58 25.17
CA LEU A 719 12.97 -3.58 24.36
C LEU A 719 12.00 -4.29 23.44
N LEU A 720 10.70 -4.00 23.53
CA LEU A 720 9.65 -4.52 22.66
C LEU A 720 9.09 -3.36 21.83
N GLY A 721 8.76 -3.61 20.57
CA GLY A 721 7.92 -2.68 19.83
C GLY A 721 8.24 -2.57 18.36
N ASP A 722 7.60 -1.60 17.72
CA ASP A 722 7.80 -1.25 16.32
C ASP A 722 8.95 -0.24 16.21
N PHE A 723 10.13 -0.72 15.83
CA PHE A 723 11.31 0.12 15.62
C PHE A 723 11.29 0.81 14.25
N ASN A 724 10.31 0.47 13.40
CA ASN A 724 10.22 0.93 12.02
C ASN A 724 11.54 0.74 11.25
N ALA A 725 12.30 -0.31 11.57
CA ALA A 725 13.63 -0.56 11.02
C ALA A 725 13.87 -2.06 10.85
N TYR A 726 14.39 -2.47 9.69
CA TYR A 726 14.73 -3.88 9.44
C TYR A 726 15.98 -4.32 10.24
N SER A 727 16.16 -5.62 10.47
CA SER A 727 17.15 -6.14 11.43
C SER A 727 18.61 -5.70 11.20
N GLN A 728 19.02 -5.33 9.98
CA GLN A 728 20.36 -4.79 9.72
C GLN A 728 20.40 -3.27 9.53
N GLU A 729 19.28 -2.57 9.66
CA GLU A 729 19.26 -1.10 9.60
C GLU A 729 19.92 -0.47 10.84
N ASP A 730 20.33 0.79 10.71
CA ASP A 730 21.11 1.51 11.71
C ASP A 730 20.50 1.50 13.13
N PRO A 731 19.17 1.65 13.32
CA PRO A 731 18.57 1.60 14.66
C PRO A 731 18.82 0.26 15.35
N ILE A 732 18.53 -0.88 14.70
CA ILE A 732 18.74 -2.21 15.30
C ILE A 732 20.22 -2.52 15.44
N TYR A 733 21.02 -2.23 14.42
CA TYR A 733 22.46 -2.46 14.44
C TYR A 733 23.16 -1.66 15.56
N SER A 734 22.73 -0.43 15.84
CA SER A 734 23.32 0.37 16.91
C SER A 734 23.18 -0.29 18.28
N LEU A 735 22.07 -1.00 18.54
CA LEU A 735 21.86 -1.75 19.78
C LEU A 735 22.62 -3.07 19.78
N THR A 736 22.59 -3.83 18.69
CA THR A 736 23.29 -5.12 18.63
C THR A 736 24.80 -4.96 18.69
N ASN A 737 25.35 -3.88 18.13
CA ASN A 737 26.76 -3.51 18.25
C ASN A 737 27.17 -3.14 19.70
N LEU A 738 26.21 -2.83 20.57
CA LEU A 738 26.41 -2.64 22.02
C LEU A 738 26.18 -3.91 22.84
N GLY A 739 26.02 -5.06 22.18
CA GLY A 739 25.87 -6.38 22.81
C GLY A 739 24.42 -6.78 23.10
N TYR A 740 23.43 -6.01 22.66
CA TYR A 740 22.04 -6.46 22.70
C TYR A 740 21.81 -7.59 21.68
N THR A 741 20.79 -8.39 21.90
CA THR A 741 20.39 -9.48 20.99
C THR A 741 19.00 -9.21 20.45
N ASP A 742 18.85 -9.14 19.12
CA ASP A 742 17.55 -9.24 18.46
C ASP A 742 17.06 -10.69 18.56
N LEU A 743 15.96 -10.89 19.30
CA LEU A 743 15.42 -12.22 19.56
C LEU A 743 14.72 -12.82 18.34
N ALA A 744 14.13 -11.99 17.45
CA ALA A 744 13.51 -12.50 16.23
C ALA A 744 14.61 -13.09 15.32
N ALA A 745 15.70 -12.35 15.10
CA ALA A 745 16.85 -12.84 14.36
C ALA A 745 17.57 -14.04 15.01
N ARG A 746 17.51 -14.18 16.35
CA ARG A 746 18.11 -15.32 17.07
C ARG A 746 17.33 -16.62 16.86
N PHE A 747 16.00 -16.55 16.86
CA PHE A 747 15.14 -17.75 16.91
C PHE A 747 14.44 -18.08 15.59
N CYS A 748 14.31 -17.11 14.67
CA CYS A 748 13.63 -17.28 13.39
C CYS A 748 14.64 -17.31 12.23
N ASN A 749 14.42 -18.21 11.25
CA ASN A 749 15.30 -18.33 10.07
C ASN A 749 15.10 -17.19 9.05
N LEU A 750 13.87 -16.68 8.96
CA LEU A 750 13.50 -15.48 8.22
C LEU A 750 12.57 -14.69 9.14
N PRO A 751 13.09 -13.76 9.97
CA PRO A 751 12.23 -12.92 10.81
C PRO A 751 11.48 -11.92 9.93
N TYR A 752 10.16 -11.89 10.04
CA TYR A 752 9.31 -10.87 9.45
C TYR A 752 8.02 -10.61 10.23
N SER A 753 7.70 -9.33 10.38
CA SER A 753 6.45 -8.86 10.98
C SER A 753 5.61 -8.04 10.01
N TYR A 754 6.15 -7.71 8.83
CA TYR A 754 5.54 -6.84 7.84
C TYR A 754 5.94 -7.23 6.41
N VAL A 755 5.05 -6.96 5.44
CA VAL A 755 5.27 -7.16 4.01
C VAL A 755 5.07 -5.83 3.29
N PHE A 756 6.09 -5.39 2.54
CA PHE A 756 6.07 -4.12 1.81
C PHE A 756 6.77 -4.26 0.47
N ASP A 757 6.11 -3.81 -0.60
CA ASP A 757 6.57 -3.89 -1.99
C ASP A 757 6.97 -5.33 -2.42
N GLY A 758 6.21 -6.32 -1.94
CA GLY A 758 6.45 -7.72 -2.27
C GLY A 758 7.62 -8.38 -1.53
N GLU A 759 8.22 -7.70 -0.56
CA GLU A 759 9.32 -8.20 0.26
C GLU A 759 8.93 -8.21 1.75
N SER A 760 9.31 -9.27 2.47
CA SER A 760 9.03 -9.48 3.90
C SER A 760 10.24 -9.10 4.76
N GLY A 761 10.02 -8.52 5.94
CA GLY A 761 11.08 -8.25 6.91
C GLY A 761 10.52 -7.89 8.29
N ALA A 762 11.38 -7.94 9.32
CA ALA A 762 11.00 -7.65 10.69
C ALA A 762 11.19 -6.17 11.01
N ILE A 763 10.12 -5.49 11.42
CA ILE A 763 10.18 -4.13 11.96
C ILE A 763 9.67 -4.06 13.40
N ASP A 764 8.99 -5.12 13.86
CA ASP A 764 8.65 -5.35 15.25
C ASP A 764 9.69 -6.27 15.88
N HIS A 765 10.41 -5.73 16.86
CA HIS A 765 11.55 -6.44 17.44
C HIS A 765 11.35 -6.67 18.93
N ALA A 766 12.07 -7.68 19.41
CA ALA A 766 12.43 -7.80 20.81
C ALA A 766 13.95 -7.78 20.93
N VAL A 767 14.48 -6.67 21.44
CA VAL A 767 15.92 -6.44 21.56
C VAL A 767 16.32 -6.52 23.03
N ALA A 768 17.03 -7.58 23.39
CA ALA A 768 17.29 -7.97 24.77
C ALA A 768 18.72 -7.61 25.22
N THR A 769 18.86 -7.16 26.48
CA THR A 769 20.18 -7.08 27.11
C THR A 769 20.78 -8.48 27.28
N PRO A 770 22.12 -8.63 27.41
CA PRO A 770 22.76 -9.92 27.63
C PRO A 770 22.16 -10.73 28.78
N ALA A 771 21.83 -10.07 29.90
CA ALA A 771 21.25 -10.72 31.06
C ALA A 771 19.81 -11.20 30.83
N PHE A 772 19.01 -10.46 30.06
CA PHE A 772 17.66 -10.89 29.69
C PHE A 772 17.71 -12.05 28.70
N ASN A 773 18.61 -11.98 27.71
CA ASN A 773 18.76 -12.99 26.66
C ASN A 773 19.05 -14.41 27.19
N GLN A 774 19.67 -14.52 28.37
CA GLN A 774 19.92 -15.80 29.06
C GLN A 774 18.63 -16.48 29.55
N LEU A 775 17.55 -15.73 29.74
CA LEU A 775 16.26 -16.23 30.20
C LEU A 775 15.38 -16.73 29.05
N VAL A 776 15.68 -16.32 27.82
CA VAL A 776 14.79 -16.55 26.67
C VAL A 776 14.88 -18.01 26.23
N THR A 777 13.72 -18.69 26.23
CA THR A 777 13.59 -20.08 25.76
C THR A 777 13.20 -20.18 24.29
N GLY A 778 12.60 -19.15 23.74
CA GLY A 778 12.14 -19.09 22.37
C GLY A 778 11.49 -17.74 22.05
N ALA A 779 11.42 -17.41 20.77
CA ALA A 779 10.67 -16.27 20.26
C ALA A 779 10.11 -16.60 18.87
N ILE A 780 8.89 -16.18 18.58
CA ILE A 780 8.24 -16.37 17.28
C ILE A 780 7.35 -15.17 16.91
N GLU A 781 7.31 -14.85 15.62
CA GLU A 781 6.29 -13.97 15.04
C GLU A 781 5.08 -14.83 14.65
N TRP A 782 3.89 -14.49 15.16
CA TRP A 782 2.69 -15.21 14.79
C TRP A 782 2.08 -14.57 13.54
N HIS A 783 2.27 -15.21 12.39
CA HIS A 783 1.86 -14.69 11.09
C HIS A 783 0.34 -14.67 10.87
N VAL A 784 -0.37 -13.81 11.58
CA VAL A 784 -1.82 -13.60 11.47
C VAL A 784 -2.19 -12.34 10.70
N ASN A 785 -1.25 -11.42 10.47
CA ASN A 785 -1.52 -10.09 9.95
C ASN A 785 -0.76 -9.79 8.65
N ALA A 786 0.57 -9.93 8.64
CA ALA A 786 1.43 -9.53 7.52
C ALA A 786 1.12 -10.32 6.23
N ASP A 787 0.61 -11.53 6.39
CA ASP A 787 0.29 -12.43 5.27
C ASP A 787 -1.10 -12.23 4.68
N GLU A 788 -1.96 -11.47 5.35
CA GLU A 788 -3.37 -11.37 4.98
C GLU A 788 -3.65 -10.13 4.14
N PRO A 789 -4.54 -10.24 3.13
CA PRO A 789 -4.88 -9.11 2.27
C PRO A 789 -5.71 -8.07 3.03
N PHE A 790 -5.56 -6.80 2.65
CA PHE A 790 -6.30 -5.69 3.25
C PHE A 790 -7.83 -5.89 3.20
N VAL A 791 -8.35 -6.55 2.15
CA VAL A 791 -9.79 -6.73 1.94
C VAL A 791 -10.51 -7.50 3.07
N ILE A 792 -9.79 -8.26 3.91
CA ILE A 792 -10.39 -9.01 5.04
C ILE A 792 -10.32 -8.28 6.39
N ASP A 793 -9.76 -7.07 6.41
CA ASP A 793 -9.60 -6.24 7.61
C ASP A 793 -10.95 -5.80 8.22
N TYR A 794 -10.91 -4.92 9.21
CA TYR A 794 -12.10 -4.44 9.90
C TYR A 794 -12.88 -3.34 9.16
N ASN A 795 -12.31 -2.76 8.10
CA ASN A 795 -12.90 -1.62 7.39
C ASN A 795 -14.12 -2.04 6.56
N LEU A 796 -15.10 -1.14 6.52
CA LEU A 796 -16.36 -1.26 5.75
C LEU A 796 -16.25 -0.59 4.39
N GLU A 797 -15.35 0.37 4.22
CA GLU A 797 -15.17 1.07 2.95
C GLU A 797 -14.86 0.07 1.84
N PHE A 798 -15.40 0.37 0.65
CA PHE A 798 -15.08 -0.37 -0.58
C PHE A 798 -15.47 -1.85 -0.60
N LYS A 799 -16.42 -2.23 0.26
CA LYS A 799 -16.99 -3.59 0.34
C LYS A 799 -18.52 -3.53 0.45
N GLN A 800 -19.21 -4.60 0.10
CA GLN A 800 -20.66 -4.72 0.30
C GLN A 800 -21.01 -4.84 1.80
N PRO A 801 -22.14 -4.28 2.27
CA PRO A 801 -23.15 -3.52 1.52
C PRO A 801 -22.84 -2.01 1.44
N ALA A 802 -21.76 -1.52 2.05
CA ALA A 802 -21.43 -0.09 2.06
C ALA A 802 -21.17 0.47 0.65
N CYS A 803 -20.65 -0.36 -0.26
CA CYS A 803 -20.50 -0.09 -1.67
C CYS A 803 -21.20 -1.15 -2.53
N ALA A 804 -22.35 -0.78 -3.12
CA ALA A 804 -23.20 -1.70 -3.90
C ALA A 804 -22.59 -2.27 -5.20
N ALA A 805 -21.51 -1.66 -5.71
CA ALA A 805 -20.78 -2.16 -6.88
C ALA A 805 -19.50 -2.94 -6.53
N CYS A 806 -19.07 -2.90 -5.27
CA CYS A 806 -17.80 -3.49 -4.83
C CYS A 806 -17.92 -5.00 -4.58
N GLY A 807 -16.77 -5.66 -4.39
CA GLY A 807 -16.67 -7.04 -3.89
C GLY A 807 -17.34 -7.24 -2.52
N PRO A 808 -17.60 -8.50 -2.14
CA PRO A 808 -18.27 -8.80 -0.88
C PRO A 808 -17.38 -8.46 0.33
N ASP A 809 -18.00 -8.26 1.49
CA ASP A 809 -17.24 -8.12 2.75
C ASP A 809 -16.78 -9.50 3.23
N TYR A 810 -15.46 -9.69 3.25
CA TYR A 810 -14.80 -10.92 3.66
C TYR A 810 -14.42 -10.93 5.14
N TYR A 811 -14.92 -9.97 5.92
CA TYR A 811 -14.73 -9.95 7.36
C TYR A 811 -15.07 -11.28 8.04
N SER A 812 -14.16 -11.70 8.91
CA SER A 812 -14.38 -12.78 9.86
C SER A 812 -13.94 -12.35 11.26
N ALA A 813 -14.69 -12.79 12.28
CA ALA A 813 -14.37 -12.57 13.70
C ALA A 813 -13.23 -13.52 14.16
N THR A 814 -12.09 -13.43 13.51
CA THR A 814 -10.88 -14.24 13.72
C THR A 814 -9.67 -13.33 13.94
N PRO A 815 -8.56 -13.80 14.56
CA PRO A 815 -7.37 -12.96 14.76
C PRO A 815 -6.69 -12.51 13.46
N TYR A 816 -6.95 -13.18 12.34
CA TYR A 816 -6.34 -12.82 11.05
C TYR A 816 -6.67 -11.40 10.59
N ARG A 817 -5.65 -10.63 10.22
CA ARG A 817 -5.75 -9.21 9.86
C ARG A 817 -6.43 -8.38 10.95
N SER A 818 -6.09 -8.63 12.21
CA SER A 818 -6.44 -7.75 13.33
C SER A 818 -5.62 -6.45 13.31
N SER A 819 -4.41 -6.56 12.76
CA SER A 819 -3.44 -5.50 12.54
C SER A 819 -2.81 -5.65 11.15
N ASP A 820 -1.90 -4.74 10.79
CA ASP A 820 -1.02 -4.85 9.65
C ASP A 820 0.38 -5.40 9.99
N HIS A 821 0.67 -5.56 11.28
CA HIS A 821 1.91 -6.15 11.80
C HIS A 821 1.63 -7.47 12.52
N ASP A 822 2.50 -8.45 12.38
CA ASP A 822 2.43 -9.68 13.18
C ASP A 822 2.88 -9.44 14.62
N PRO A 823 2.21 -10.00 15.64
CA PRO A 823 2.69 -9.93 17.01
C PRO A 823 3.90 -10.86 17.24
N LEU A 824 4.84 -10.41 18.06
CA LEU A 824 6.03 -11.16 18.47
C LEU A 824 5.84 -11.72 19.89
N LEU A 825 5.88 -13.05 20.04
CA LEU A 825 5.75 -13.76 21.33
C LEU A 825 7.11 -14.32 21.77
N ILE A 826 7.43 -14.19 23.06
CA ILE A 826 8.70 -14.61 23.65
C ILE A 826 8.43 -15.45 24.90
N GLY A 827 9.11 -16.58 25.00
CA GLY A 827 9.10 -17.44 26.18
C GLY A 827 10.30 -17.15 27.08
N LEU A 828 10.05 -17.09 28.39
CA LEU A 828 11.05 -16.85 29.41
C LEU A 828 11.06 -18.00 30.41
N ASN A 829 12.26 -18.41 30.82
CA ASN A 829 12.47 -19.29 31.97
C ASN A 829 13.01 -18.48 33.15
N LEU A 830 12.10 -17.85 33.88
CA LEU A 830 12.39 -17.03 35.05
C LEU A 830 12.21 -17.86 36.33
N VAL A 831 13.16 -18.76 36.58
CA VAL A 831 13.20 -19.62 37.76
C VAL A 831 14.26 -19.13 38.73
N LYS A 832 13.96 -19.19 40.03
CA LYS A 832 14.94 -18.83 41.06
C LYS A 832 15.78 -20.03 41.44
N GLN A 833 17.09 -19.82 41.50
CA GLN A 833 18.02 -20.85 41.94
C GLN A 833 18.18 -20.75 43.45
N ILE A 834 17.92 -21.86 44.14
CA ILE A 834 18.14 -21.99 45.59
C ILE A 834 19.09 -23.17 45.80
N THR A 835 20.25 -22.89 46.38
CA THR A 835 21.27 -23.91 46.68
C THR A 835 21.54 -23.91 48.17
N GLY A 836 21.39 -25.08 48.80
CA GLY A 836 21.83 -25.32 50.16
C GLY A 836 23.36 -25.52 50.25
N THR A 837 23.81 -26.05 51.37
CA THR A 837 25.21 -26.28 51.68
C THR A 837 25.53 -27.78 51.64
N ALA A 838 26.65 -28.20 52.21
CA ALA A 838 26.99 -29.62 52.38
C ALA A 838 26.57 -30.14 53.78
N ARG A 839 25.58 -29.49 54.41
CA ARG A 839 25.08 -29.80 55.76
C ARG A 839 23.57 -30.03 55.67
N GLY A 840 22.99 -30.67 56.68
CA GLY A 840 21.53 -30.81 56.78
C GLY A 840 20.86 -29.44 56.96
N ASP A 841 20.33 -28.92 55.88
CA ASP A 841 19.73 -27.61 55.76
C ASP A 841 18.19 -27.68 55.90
N THR A 842 17.59 -26.54 56.26
CA THR A 842 16.14 -26.33 56.13
C THR A 842 15.92 -25.28 55.08
N ILE A 843 15.42 -25.70 53.92
CA ILE A 843 15.25 -24.87 52.74
C ILE A 843 13.75 -24.62 52.56
N ASN A 844 13.38 -23.34 52.50
CA ASN A 844 12.04 -22.91 52.09
C ASN A 844 12.19 -22.15 50.78
N GLY A 845 11.56 -22.66 49.74
CA GLY A 845 11.41 -21.97 48.47
C GLY A 845 10.41 -20.83 48.57
N THR A 846 9.91 -20.44 47.42
CA THR A 846 9.07 -19.26 47.22
C THR A 846 7.69 -19.66 46.72
N PRO A 847 6.76 -18.69 46.60
CA PRO A 847 5.45 -18.98 45.99
C PRO A 847 5.45 -19.10 44.46
N GLY A 848 6.60 -19.13 43.78
CA GLY A 848 6.67 -19.32 42.32
C GLY A 848 7.81 -20.24 41.91
N ASP A 849 7.84 -20.63 40.63
CA ASP A 849 8.75 -21.67 40.12
C ASP A 849 10.22 -21.50 40.58
N ASP A 850 10.68 -22.48 41.37
CA ASP A 850 12.03 -22.58 41.91
C ASP A 850 12.81 -23.77 41.34
N ARG A 851 14.14 -23.65 41.32
CA ARG A 851 15.06 -24.78 41.11
C ARG A 851 15.92 -24.93 42.36
N ILE A 852 15.66 -25.99 43.11
CA ILE A 852 16.20 -26.19 44.46
C ILE A 852 17.20 -27.33 44.45
N THR A 853 18.43 -27.07 44.89
CA THR A 853 19.46 -28.09 45.14
C THR A 853 19.77 -28.08 46.64
N GLY A 854 19.46 -29.17 47.34
CA GLY A 854 19.78 -29.33 48.77
C GLY A 854 21.29 -29.30 49.00
N GLY A 855 22.00 -30.21 48.33
CA GLY A 855 23.44 -30.36 48.43
C GLY A 855 23.79 -31.69 49.09
N GLU A 856 24.97 -31.80 49.69
CA GLU A 856 25.23 -32.97 50.54
C GLU A 856 24.60 -32.75 51.92
N GLY A 857 24.16 -33.80 52.60
CA GLY A 857 23.44 -33.65 53.86
C GLY A 857 22.09 -34.32 53.78
N ALA A 858 21.34 -34.27 54.88
CA ALA A 858 19.95 -34.70 54.91
C ALA A 858 19.10 -33.44 55.11
N ASP A 859 18.50 -32.96 54.03
CA ASP A 859 17.85 -31.67 53.99
C ASP A 859 16.34 -31.77 54.21
N LEU A 860 15.77 -30.76 54.85
CA LEU A 860 14.32 -30.57 54.92
C LEU A 860 13.94 -29.46 53.94
N ILE A 861 13.27 -29.83 52.85
CA ILE A 861 13.00 -28.92 51.74
C ILE A 861 11.48 -28.71 51.61
N THR A 862 11.06 -27.46 51.50
CA THR A 862 9.70 -27.04 51.15
C THR A 862 9.80 -26.22 49.88
N GLY A 863 9.17 -26.64 48.79
CA GLY A 863 9.20 -25.92 47.51
C GLY A 863 8.39 -24.63 47.58
N GLY A 864 7.17 -24.73 48.13
CA GLY A 864 6.19 -23.67 48.14
C GLY A 864 5.10 -23.93 47.10
N ALA A 865 4.73 -22.88 46.38
CA ALA A 865 3.75 -22.97 45.29
C ALA A 865 4.46 -22.72 43.96
N GLY A 866 3.84 -23.10 42.85
CA GLY A 866 4.47 -23.04 41.54
C GLY A 866 5.04 -24.39 41.13
N ARG A 867 5.72 -24.42 39.99
CA ARG A 867 6.31 -25.65 39.43
C ARG A 867 7.77 -25.72 39.82
N ASP A 868 8.04 -26.47 40.88
CA ASP A 868 9.38 -26.57 41.44
C ASP A 868 10.16 -27.74 40.88
N VAL A 869 11.48 -27.55 40.74
CA VAL A 869 12.39 -28.62 40.33
C VAL A 869 13.43 -28.86 41.42
N PHE A 870 13.36 -30.03 42.05
CA PHE A 870 14.31 -30.47 43.06
C PHE A 870 15.42 -31.27 42.39
N VAL A 871 16.66 -30.82 42.54
CA VAL A 871 17.80 -31.27 41.74
C VAL A 871 18.77 -32.06 42.59
N TYR A 872 19.08 -33.27 42.13
CA TYR A 872 20.05 -34.16 42.76
C TYR A 872 21.24 -34.39 41.84
N ASN A 873 22.38 -33.78 42.19
CA ASN A 873 23.57 -33.74 41.33
C ASN A 873 24.59 -34.84 41.64
N SER A 874 24.47 -35.53 42.78
CA SER A 874 25.51 -36.43 43.28
C SER A 874 24.90 -37.64 43.98
N LEU A 875 25.54 -38.81 43.86
CA LEU A 875 25.19 -40.00 44.66
C LEU A 875 25.55 -39.85 46.15
N ARG A 876 26.25 -38.77 46.53
CA ARG A 876 26.54 -38.42 47.93
C ARG A 876 25.39 -37.69 48.60
N ASP A 877 24.54 -37.08 47.79
CA ASP A 877 23.27 -36.51 48.20
C ASP A 877 22.39 -37.66 48.69
N ALA A 878 21.88 -37.58 49.93
CA ALA A 878 21.14 -38.69 50.52
C ALA A 878 20.34 -38.29 51.76
N PHE A 879 19.12 -38.82 51.83
CA PHE A 879 18.16 -38.70 52.94
C PHE A 879 17.45 -37.35 53.07
N ASP A 880 17.20 -36.67 51.95
CA ASP A 880 16.36 -35.48 51.95
C ASP A 880 14.89 -35.80 52.24
N ALA A 881 14.16 -34.78 52.70
CA ALA A 881 12.73 -34.81 52.89
C ALA A 881 12.08 -33.57 52.25
N ILE A 882 11.39 -33.77 51.13
CA ILE A 882 10.56 -32.73 50.50
C ILE A 882 9.18 -32.77 51.14
N THR A 883 8.69 -31.63 51.62
CA THR A 883 7.50 -31.57 52.49
C THR A 883 6.17 -31.38 51.75
N ASP A 884 6.20 -30.89 50.51
CA ASP A 884 5.04 -30.38 49.77
C ASP A 884 5.03 -30.72 48.27
N PHE A 885 5.82 -31.71 47.84
CA PHE A 885 5.88 -32.13 46.43
C PHE A 885 4.49 -32.42 45.85
N THR A 886 4.15 -31.75 44.75
CA THR A 886 2.87 -31.85 44.05
C THR A 886 3.03 -32.60 42.72
N PRO A 887 2.63 -33.88 42.63
CA PRO A 887 2.81 -34.67 41.40
C PRO A 887 2.11 -34.07 40.19
N GLY A 888 2.85 -33.91 39.10
CA GLY A 888 2.39 -33.30 37.85
C GLY A 888 2.54 -31.79 37.76
N GLU A 889 2.91 -31.13 38.87
CA GLU A 889 3.33 -29.74 38.91
C GLU A 889 4.86 -29.68 39.12
N ASP A 890 5.34 -30.33 40.18
CA ASP A 890 6.75 -30.40 40.54
C ASP A 890 7.49 -31.54 39.86
N ARG A 891 8.83 -31.43 39.81
CA ARG A 891 9.72 -32.46 39.25
C ARG A 891 10.92 -32.73 40.12
N ILE A 892 11.38 -33.98 40.08
CA ILE A 892 12.67 -34.41 40.61
C ILE A 892 13.63 -34.58 39.44
N ASP A 893 14.69 -33.78 39.41
CA ASP A 893 15.75 -33.85 38.41
C ASP A 893 16.89 -34.74 38.90
N LEU A 894 16.96 -35.93 38.34
CA LEU A 894 18.00 -36.94 38.59
C LEU A 894 18.94 -37.08 37.39
N SER A 895 18.92 -36.17 36.42
CA SER A 895 19.68 -36.31 35.17
C SER A 895 21.18 -36.54 35.39
N ALA A 896 21.77 -35.85 36.38
CA ALA A 896 23.17 -36.03 36.77
C ALA A 896 23.44 -37.40 37.41
N ILE A 897 22.57 -37.86 38.32
CA ILE A 897 22.64 -39.20 38.92
C ILE A 897 22.49 -40.27 37.83
N ALA A 898 21.51 -40.10 36.95
CA ALA A 898 21.23 -41.02 35.87
C ALA A 898 22.38 -41.10 34.86
N ALA A 899 23.02 -39.97 34.53
CA ALA A 899 24.25 -39.95 33.74
C ALA A 899 25.39 -40.70 34.44
N SER A 900 25.56 -40.51 35.76
CA SER A 900 26.58 -41.23 36.54
C SER A 900 26.34 -42.74 36.56
N LEU A 901 25.10 -43.19 36.73
CA LEU A 901 24.75 -44.60 36.72
C LEU A 901 24.93 -45.24 35.34
N ARG A 902 24.52 -44.55 34.26
CA ARG A 902 24.70 -45.03 32.87
C ARG A 902 26.16 -45.04 32.44
N ALA A 903 27.01 -44.17 32.97
CA ALA A 903 28.45 -44.21 32.71
C ALA A 903 29.08 -45.52 33.20
N SER A 904 28.59 -46.07 34.33
CA SER A 904 29.00 -47.38 34.83
C SER A 904 28.22 -48.55 34.23
N ASN A 905 27.05 -48.29 33.64
CA ASN A 905 26.11 -49.29 33.14
C ASN A 905 25.49 -48.85 31.80
N PRO A 906 26.22 -48.90 30.67
CA PRO A 906 25.73 -48.40 29.40
C PRO A 906 24.55 -49.22 28.87
N GLY A 907 23.52 -48.55 28.37
CA GLY A 907 22.35 -49.17 27.73
C GLY A 907 21.27 -49.72 28.68
N VAL A 908 21.40 -49.52 29.99
CA VAL A 908 20.38 -49.97 30.96
C VAL A 908 19.21 -48.99 31.05
N ASP A 909 18.01 -49.52 31.27
CA ASP A 909 16.87 -48.75 31.71
C ASP A 909 16.92 -48.65 33.23
N LEU A 910 17.27 -47.46 33.74
CA LEU A 910 17.49 -47.24 35.17
C LEU A 910 16.26 -47.57 36.04
N LEU A 911 15.06 -47.42 35.49
CA LEU A 911 13.82 -47.71 36.20
C LEU A 911 13.45 -49.19 36.09
N ALA A 912 13.54 -49.78 34.89
CA ALA A 912 13.16 -51.18 34.67
C ALA A 912 14.16 -52.17 35.29
N ASN A 913 15.45 -51.80 35.33
CA ASN A 913 16.50 -52.61 35.94
C ASN A 913 16.70 -52.31 37.44
N GLY A 914 15.90 -51.42 38.03
CA GLY A 914 15.88 -51.18 39.48
C GLY A 914 17.06 -50.37 40.02
N TYR A 915 17.72 -49.56 39.19
CA TYR A 915 18.72 -48.58 39.66
C TYR A 915 18.06 -47.37 40.35
N ILE A 916 16.83 -47.03 39.95
CA ILE A 916 15.99 -46.02 40.61
C ILE A 916 14.71 -46.70 41.06
N VAL A 917 14.51 -46.78 42.38
CA VAL A 917 13.40 -47.51 43.00
C VAL A 917 12.52 -46.55 43.79
N LEU A 918 11.21 -46.59 43.53
CA LEU A 918 10.20 -45.89 44.33
C LEU A 918 9.66 -46.85 45.40
N THR A 919 9.77 -46.50 46.66
CA THR A 919 9.31 -47.34 47.79
C THR A 919 8.43 -46.53 48.73
N ASP A 920 7.17 -46.93 48.93
CA ASP A 920 6.29 -46.29 49.91
C ASP A 920 6.79 -46.52 51.35
N SER A 921 6.67 -45.48 52.17
CA SER A 921 6.95 -45.51 53.60
C SER A 921 5.83 -44.81 54.39
N SER A 922 5.86 -44.87 55.72
CA SER A 922 4.89 -44.18 56.56
C SER A 922 4.94 -42.65 56.43
N ALA A 923 6.04 -42.09 55.94
CA ALA A 923 6.20 -40.65 55.72
C ALA A 923 5.80 -40.21 54.30
N GLY A 924 5.69 -41.14 53.35
CA GLY A 924 5.55 -40.87 51.91
C GLY A 924 6.49 -41.75 51.08
N VAL A 925 6.57 -41.50 49.77
CA VAL A 925 7.38 -42.29 48.84
C VAL A 925 8.85 -41.90 48.93
N GLN A 926 9.72 -42.90 49.01
CA GLN A 926 11.16 -42.74 48.88
C GLN A 926 11.61 -43.02 47.46
N ILE A 927 12.36 -42.09 46.89
CA ILE A 927 13.20 -42.35 45.71
C ILE A 927 14.53 -42.88 46.24
N ARG A 928 14.88 -44.08 45.82
CA ARG A 928 16.09 -44.79 46.26
C ARG A 928 16.98 -45.07 45.06
N ILE A 929 18.28 -44.96 45.25
CA ILE A 929 19.28 -45.26 44.23
C ILE A 929 19.99 -46.57 44.59
N ASP A 930 19.95 -47.49 43.64
CA ASP A 930 20.73 -48.73 43.67
C ASP A 930 21.85 -48.64 42.63
N THR A 931 23.10 -48.76 43.06
CA THR A 931 24.26 -48.51 42.18
C THR A 931 24.58 -49.68 41.26
N ASP A 932 24.12 -50.89 41.56
CA ASP A 932 24.32 -52.09 40.74
C ASP A 932 23.02 -52.78 40.31
N GLY A 933 21.88 -52.12 40.53
CA GLY A 933 20.56 -52.52 40.06
C GLY A 933 19.99 -53.70 40.84
N ALA A 934 18.75 -54.10 40.51
CA ALA A 934 17.99 -55.06 41.33
C ALA A 934 18.60 -56.46 41.47
N THR A 935 19.60 -56.79 40.64
CA THR A 935 20.30 -58.09 40.67
C THR A 935 21.66 -58.03 41.37
N GLY A 936 22.16 -56.83 41.69
CA GLY A 936 23.45 -56.63 42.32
C GLY A 936 23.42 -56.79 43.85
N PRO A 937 24.60 -56.93 44.49
CA PRO A 937 24.70 -57.06 45.94
C PRO A 937 24.55 -55.74 46.72
N ALA A 938 24.63 -54.57 46.06
CA ALA A 938 24.39 -53.30 46.75
C ALA A 938 22.91 -53.17 47.15
N ALA A 939 22.66 -52.46 48.25
CA ALA A 939 21.30 -52.16 48.68
C ALA A 939 20.91 -50.77 48.21
N ALA A 940 19.73 -50.63 47.60
CA ALA A 940 19.15 -49.33 47.26
C ALA A 940 19.12 -48.39 48.48
N ARG A 941 19.81 -47.24 48.38
CA ARG A 941 19.88 -46.22 49.43
C ARG A 941 18.85 -45.12 49.17
N PRO A 942 18.14 -44.62 50.19
CA PRO A 942 17.21 -43.51 50.00
C PRO A 942 17.97 -42.23 49.66
N LEU A 943 17.53 -41.61 48.57
CA LEU A 943 18.00 -40.30 48.12
C LEU A 943 17.11 -39.21 48.73
N VAL A 944 15.80 -39.32 48.50
CA VAL A 944 14.81 -38.34 48.96
C VAL A 944 13.50 -39.02 49.33
N THR A 945 12.82 -38.49 50.34
CA THR A 945 11.44 -38.81 50.70
C THR A 945 10.51 -37.68 50.29
N LEU A 946 9.52 -37.97 49.46
CA LEU A 946 8.44 -37.04 49.10
C LEU A 946 7.30 -37.24 50.11
N ARG A 947 7.18 -36.34 51.08
CA ARG A 947 6.23 -36.51 52.19
C ARG A 947 4.79 -36.41 51.71
N GLY A 948 3.92 -37.28 52.23
CA GLY A 948 2.49 -37.28 51.89
C GLY A 948 2.14 -37.73 50.47
N VAL A 949 3.13 -38.05 49.64
CA VAL A 949 2.97 -38.59 48.28
C VAL A 949 3.21 -40.10 48.30
N THR A 950 2.46 -40.85 47.51
CA THR A 950 2.65 -42.30 47.33
C THR A 950 3.29 -42.61 45.99
N ALA A 951 3.95 -43.77 45.88
CA ALA A 951 4.59 -44.22 44.65
C ALA A 951 3.61 -44.32 43.48
N ALA A 952 2.34 -44.63 43.75
CA ALA A 952 1.28 -44.71 42.75
C ALA A 952 0.89 -43.35 42.14
N GLN A 953 1.16 -42.23 42.83
CA GLN A 953 0.88 -40.88 42.33
C GLN A 953 2.01 -40.34 41.43
N ILE A 954 3.19 -40.97 41.47
CA ILE A 954 4.34 -40.59 40.66
C ILE A 954 4.25 -41.21 39.27
N VAL A 955 4.10 -40.36 38.26
CA VAL A 955 4.20 -40.72 36.85
C VAL A 955 5.64 -40.46 36.41
N LYS A 956 6.42 -41.54 36.32
CA LYS A 956 7.88 -41.49 36.10
C LYS A 956 8.32 -40.55 34.96
N VAL A 957 7.66 -40.60 33.79
CA VAL A 957 8.01 -39.77 32.62
C VAL A 957 7.62 -38.28 32.76
N ARG A 958 6.75 -37.96 33.71
CA ARG A 958 6.24 -36.61 33.97
C ARG A 958 7.00 -35.96 35.14
N ASP A 959 7.18 -36.72 36.21
CA ASP A 959 7.66 -36.21 37.51
C ASP A 959 9.16 -36.41 37.72
N LEU A 960 9.81 -37.31 36.97
CA LEU A 960 11.25 -37.54 37.05
C LEU A 960 11.94 -37.12 35.74
N VAL A 961 13.05 -36.41 35.87
CA VAL A 961 13.96 -36.10 34.76
C VAL A 961 15.18 -37.02 34.90
N LEU A 962 15.43 -37.89 33.91
CA LEU A 962 16.44 -38.96 33.93
C LEU A 962 17.41 -38.88 32.75
#